data_AF-A0A7C3SFB5-F1
#
_entry.id   AF-A0A7C3SFB5-F1
#
_cell.length_a   1.000
_cell.length_b   1.000
_cell.length_c   1.000
_cell.angle_alpha   90.00
_cell.angle_beta   90.00
_cell.angle_gamma   90.00
#
_symmetry.space_group_name_H-M   'P 1'
#
loop_
_entity.id
_entity.type
_entity.pdbx_description
1 polymer ?
#
loop_
_entity_poly.entity_id
_entity_poly.type
_entity_poly.pdbx_seq_one_letter_code
_entity_poly.pdbx_strand_id
1 'polypeptide(L)'
;MTGFWAEKRGMLGKGRFCALAGLTAGILVCSGLQAGTITWDAEDYLTNQNWSNSTNWNPNQVPGTGDTALFDLTATGSTYGYNVVDQNFTVQKLTYGATGATTTEHTTTIPSGVTLLVTGDADGSLDQADFNIAHDISNYSGAKSVTVTFSGAGTLRVGQSGTSTADIVIGRRGPSGTGTGTINATVNMSGLANFQAEVDEMLVGQPGYDNLAHVVATLRLAQDNTILANTLTIGDSRNNGNTGTNSILLGSQNTLRANAIYVGRKKTSGTLQFDTGLSNPTVSITNRAGTGGANLYVGYNDVSTGTTPTGLVDFTAGSVSASFGTVVLGYIGGGAGSGTGEFRMAAGNVTATELKLGVTSGSPSNPANTKGILTLTGGTFTVNGNVTNGGGTATIQLQSNTLTGATFTVNGNIVDSSGATNLYVDGGTMTVTGGVGADNLRVGYNGLNAQATFSGGAVQIGSGASGHNLYVGYRDSGTPTGNYVFQGTLNLAGASSATINVNTLGIGYSSAGSGEVTPQGTLILSPNNTITATTIRLAYSENVGLKGQTNQLTFGLSNTVSADTVIFGGSKGVGLVNIASGGTLSLQGKTGQRANLYIGYQPVSTAGGSTGTVDLTGTTPVTFNAMLDRLWIGWKISAATGDTSGTLKFEAGNIDVNEILLGTRGGGGGTATGTLVMNGGTLTAGSIAQGDGTGVFQFNAGTLHVGTF
;
A
#
# COMPACT_ATOMS: atom_id res chain seq x y z
N MET A 1 -16.67 -9.97 64.19
CA MET A 1 -16.35 -11.03 65.17
C MET A 1 -14.89 -11.40 64.98
N THR A 2 -14.14 -11.11 66.03
CA THR A 2 -12.77 -11.50 66.38
C THR A 2 -12.53 -13.01 66.17
N GLY A 3 -11.32 -13.54 65.95
CA GLY A 3 -10.04 -13.03 66.41
C GLY A 3 -8.85 -13.89 65.96
N PHE A 4 -7.69 -13.28 66.16
CA PHE A 4 -6.37 -13.89 66.41
C PHE A 4 -6.43 -15.18 67.24
N TRP A 5 -5.52 -16.13 66.96
CA TRP A 5 -4.73 -16.83 67.99
C TRP A 5 -3.42 -17.35 67.39
N ALA A 6 -2.32 -16.93 68.00
CA ALA A 6 -0.98 -17.51 67.88
C ALA A 6 -0.71 -18.34 69.15
N GLU A 7 0.12 -19.37 69.06
CA GLU A 7 0.95 -20.00 70.12
C GLU A 7 1.31 -21.43 69.68
N LYS A 8 2.39 -22.11 70.08
CA LYS A 8 3.71 -21.84 70.67
C LYS A 8 4.37 -23.24 70.79
N ARG A 9 5.71 -23.29 70.67
CA ARG A 9 6.66 -24.18 71.40
C ARG A 9 6.45 -25.70 71.35
N GLY A 10 7.43 -26.44 70.84
CA GLY A 10 8.46 -27.12 71.67
C GLY A 10 8.07 -28.60 71.82
N MET A 11 8.92 -29.62 71.89
CA MET A 11 10.31 -29.80 72.25
C MET A 11 10.71 -31.23 71.81
N LEU A 12 12.02 -31.43 71.56
CA LEU A 12 12.83 -32.63 71.82
C LEU A 12 12.41 -34.03 71.33
N GLY A 13 13.32 -34.62 70.55
CA GLY A 13 13.51 -36.08 70.47
C GLY A 13 14.91 -36.42 69.95
N LYS A 14 15.85 -36.69 70.86
CA LYS A 14 17.20 -37.17 70.56
C LYS A 14 17.17 -38.64 70.12
N GLY A 15 17.93 -38.99 69.08
CA GLY A 15 18.28 -40.37 68.74
C GLY A 15 19.63 -40.41 68.04
N ARG A 16 20.68 -40.75 68.79
CA ARG A 16 22.06 -40.98 68.31
C ARG A 16 22.13 -42.33 67.59
N PHE A 17 22.80 -42.42 66.43
CA PHE A 17 23.54 -43.63 66.07
C PHE A 17 24.73 -43.32 65.14
N CYS A 18 25.90 -43.75 65.63
CA CYS A 18 27.18 -44.11 65.00
C CYS A 18 27.88 -43.22 63.96
N ALA A 19 29.08 -42.82 64.35
CA ALA A 19 30.17 -42.35 63.50
C ALA A 19 30.73 -43.48 62.63
N LEU A 20 31.06 -43.14 61.37
CA LEU A 20 32.13 -43.79 60.63
C LEU A 20 32.92 -42.70 59.92
N ALA A 21 34.18 -42.55 60.30
CA ALA A 21 35.13 -41.63 59.71
C ALA A 21 35.61 -42.16 58.35
N GLY A 22 35.66 -41.28 57.34
CA GLY A 22 36.16 -41.62 56.01
C GLY A 22 36.45 -40.36 55.20
N LEU A 23 37.71 -39.92 55.28
CA LEU A 23 38.50 -39.17 54.29
C LEU A 23 37.81 -38.09 53.40
N THR A 24 38.18 -36.85 53.68
CA THR A 24 38.21 -35.68 52.79
C THR A 24 38.90 -35.94 51.45
N ALA A 25 38.19 -35.64 50.34
CA ALA A 25 38.64 -34.79 49.22
C ALA A 25 37.62 -34.89 48.08
N GLY A 26 37.10 -33.74 47.63
CA GLY A 26 36.16 -33.67 46.50
C GLY A 26 34.92 -32.84 46.76
N ILE A 27 35.07 -31.66 47.36
CA ILE A 27 34.10 -30.60 47.12
C ILE A 27 34.27 -30.24 45.64
N LEU A 28 33.45 -30.83 44.77
CA LEU A 28 33.20 -30.26 43.45
C LEU A 28 32.42 -28.97 43.72
N VAL A 29 33.16 -27.89 43.96
CA VAL A 29 32.64 -26.54 43.85
C VAL A 29 32.26 -26.42 42.39
N CYS A 30 30.97 -26.61 42.09
CA CYS A 30 30.40 -26.07 40.86
C CYS A 30 30.43 -24.55 41.08
N SER A 31 31.59 -23.95 40.81
CA SER A 31 31.68 -22.50 40.68
C SER A 31 30.79 -22.18 39.50
N GLY A 32 29.63 -21.57 39.76
CA GLY A 32 28.99 -20.76 38.74
C GLY A 32 30.06 -19.78 38.27
N LEU A 33 30.59 -20.02 37.06
CA LEU A 33 31.51 -19.08 36.42
C LEU A 33 30.79 -17.74 36.39
N GLN A 34 31.42 -16.73 36.97
CA GLN A 34 30.99 -15.35 36.81
C GLN A 34 30.95 -15.06 35.32
N ALA A 35 29.83 -14.54 34.82
CA ALA A 35 29.72 -14.02 33.47
C ALA A 35 30.84 -13.00 33.23
N GLY A 36 31.79 -13.33 32.35
CA GLY A 36 32.91 -12.47 31.99
C GLY A 36 32.67 -11.74 30.67
N THR A 37 33.22 -10.53 30.54
CA THR A 37 33.40 -9.90 29.22
C THR A 37 34.74 -10.33 28.66
N ILE A 38 34.72 -11.04 27.53
CA ILE A 38 35.88 -11.61 26.86
C ILE A 38 36.09 -10.85 25.56
N THR A 39 37.17 -10.10 25.48
CA THR A 39 37.40 -9.15 24.38
C THR A 39 38.29 -9.77 23.32
N TRP A 40 37.89 -9.70 22.06
CA TRP A 40 38.76 -10.08 20.95
C TRP A 40 39.88 -9.05 20.81
N ASP A 41 41.11 -9.47 21.05
CA ASP A 41 42.31 -8.64 20.88
C ASP A 41 43.21 -9.14 19.73
N ALA A 42 42.95 -10.35 19.23
CA ALA A 42 43.62 -10.95 18.08
C ALA A 42 45.15 -11.07 18.25
N GLU A 43 45.63 -11.36 19.47
CA GLU A 43 47.07 -11.39 19.77
C GLU A 43 47.85 -12.34 18.82
N ASP A 44 47.23 -13.45 18.38
CA ASP A 44 47.83 -14.48 17.50
C ASP A 44 47.34 -14.39 16.03
N TYR A 45 46.80 -13.24 15.60
CA TYR A 45 46.11 -13.06 14.30
C TYR A 45 46.91 -13.50 13.07
N LEU A 46 48.23 -13.34 13.08
CA LEU A 46 49.11 -13.66 11.94
C LEU A 46 49.20 -15.16 11.68
N THR A 47 48.87 -15.98 12.66
CA THR A 47 49.07 -17.43 12.66
C THR A 47 47.77 -18.19 12.91
N ASN A 48 46.81 -17.59 13.61
CA ASN A 48 45.54 -18.23 13.91
C ASN A 48 44.43 -17.20 14.18
N GLN A 49 43.32 -17.30 13.45
CA GLN A 49 42.16 -16.41 13.58
C GLN A 49 40.96 -17.09 14.27
N ASN A 50 41.16 -18.29 14.81
CA ASN A 50 40.10 -19.12 15.35
C ASN A 50 39.64 -18.65 16.73
N TRP A 51 38.34 -18.77 16.98
CA TRP A 51 37.74 -18.56 18.30
C TRP A 51 38.20 -19.59 19.32
N SER A 52 38.52 -20.81 18.90
CA SER A 52 39.04 -21.88 19.78
C SER A 52 40.42 -21.60 20.37
N ASN A 53 41.16 -20.64 19.83
CA ASN A 53 42.44 -20.24 20.38
C ASN A 53 42.25 -19.19 21.48
N SER A 54 42.50 -19.60 22.73
CA SER A 54 42.34 -18.72 23.89
C SER A 54 43.23 -17.48 23.84
N THR A 55 44.36 -17.52 23.12
CA THR A 55 45.28 -16.36 22.99
C THR A 55 44.74 -15.22 22.12
N ASN A 56 43.66 -15.44 21.35
CA ASN A 56 43.01 -14.38 20.57
C ASN A 56 42.00 -13.54 21.37
N TRP A 57 41.89 -13.82 22.67
CA TRP A 57 40.89 -13.28 23.55
C TRP A 57 41.54 -12.74 24.81
N ASN A 58 41.02 -11.65 25.36
CA ASN A 58 41.43 -11.09 26.64
C ASN A 58 40.29 -11.24 27.67
N PRO A 59 40.52 -11.88 28.84
CA PRO A 59 41.80 -12.44 29.29
C PRO A 59 42.02 -13.88 28.81
N ASN A 60 43.04 -14.14 27.99
CA ASN A 60 43.49 -15.40 27.38
C ASN A 60 42.60 -16.64 27.60
N GLN A 61 41.31 -16.54 27.27
CA GLN A 61 40.27 -17.53 27.54
C GLN A 61 39.23 -17.49 26.43
N VAL A 62 38.76 -18.67 26.04
CA VAL A 62 37.73 -18.80 25.01
C VAL A 62 36.36 -18.46 25.61
N PRO A 63 35.54 -17.59 24.97
CA PRO A 63 34.20 -17.27 25.46
C PRO A 63 33.30 -18.51 25.57
N GLY A 64 32.63 -18.67 26.71
CA GLY A 64 31.66 -19.74 26.99
C GLY A 64 30.22 -19.25 27.13
N THR A 65 29.32 -20.15 27.54
CA THR A 65 27.86 -19.95 27.55
C THR A 65 27.35 -18.82 28.44
N GLY A 66 28.14 -18.39 29.44
CA GLY A 66 27.81 -17.29 30.35
C GLY A 66 28.50 -15.98 29.98
N ASP A 67 29.33 -15.97 28.93
CA ASP A 67 30.24 -14.87 28.65
C ASP A 67 29.71 -13.94 27.56
N THR A 68 30.19 -12.69 27.61
CA THR A 68 30.04 -11.73 26.51
C THR A 68 31.28 -11.79 25.62
N ALA A 69 31.11 -12.19 24.35
CA ALA A 69 32.14 -12.00 23.34
C ALA A 69 32.09 -10.54 22.82
N LEU A 70 33.14 -9.77 23.09
CA LEU A 70 33.22 -8.35 22.78
C LEU A 70 34.25 -8.06 21.69
N PHE A 71 33.81 -7.39 20.62
CA PHE A 71 34.66 -6.88 19.55
C PHE A 71 34.68 -5.34 19.61
N ASP A 72 35.80 -4.79 20.09
CA ASP A 72 36.05 -3.35 20.14
C ASP A 72 37.36 -2.99 19.43
N LEU A 73 37.38 -1.86 18.74
CA LEU A 73 38.57 -1.29 18.14
C LEU A 73 39.54 -0.68 19.14
N THR A 74 39.04 -0.16 20.27
CA THR A 74 39.96 0.40 21.28
C THR A 74 40.86 -0.69 21.87
N ALA A 75 40.45 -1.95 21.75
CA ALA A 75 41.21 -3.13 22.13
C ALA A 75 42.20 -3.63 21.06
N THR A 76 42.07 -3.26 19.78
CA THR A 76 42.72 -3.99 18.65
C THR A 76 43.69 -3.19 17.79
N GLY A 77 44.01 -1.92 18.09
CA GLY A 77 45.04 -1.20 17.31
C GLY A 77 44.85 -1.30 15.78
N SER A 78 43.70 -0.88 15.29
CA SER A 78 43.36 -0.59 13.88
C SER A 78 43.68 -1.62 12.76
N THR A 79 43.99 -2.91 13.03
CA THR A 79 44.39 -3.84 11.92
C THR A 79 43.73 -5.22 11.94
N TYR A 80 42.96 -5.61 12.97
CA TYR A 80 42.57 -7.02 13.18
C TYR A 80 41.06 -7.27 13.16
N GLY A 81 40.43 -7.01 12.01
CA GLY A 81 38.99 -7.17 11.81
C GLY A 81 38.50 -8.62 11.62
N TYR A 82 39.37 -9.59 11.33
CA TYR A 82 38.95 -10.94 10.92
C TYR A 82 39.01 -11.98 12.05
N ASN A 83 37.99 -12.81 12.16
CA ASN A 83 37.92 -13.93 13.12
C ASN A 83 37.11 -15.10 12.52
N VAL A 84 37.40 -16.32 12.97
CA VAL A 84 36.80 -17.57 12.47
C VAL A 84 36.17 -18.35 13.62
N VAL A 85 34.87 -18.59 13.53
CA VAL A 85 34.12 -19.50 14.41
C VAL A 85 34.38 -20.91 13.91
N ASP A 86 35.50 -21.52 14.31
CA ASP A 86 36.04 -22.76 13.71
C ASP A 86 35.36 -24.05 14.20
N GLN A 87 34.56 -23.95 15.25
CA GLN A 87 33.72 -25.03 15.79
C GLN A 87 32.44 -24.43 16.37
N ASN A 88 31.49 -25.26 16.83
CA ASN A 88 30.28 -24.74 17.44
C ASN A 88 30.60 -23.97 18.72
N PHE A 89 30.12 -22.73 18.80
CA PHE A 89 30.28 -21.86 19.97
C PHE A 89 28.94 -21.45 20.53
N THR A 90 28.90 -21.26 21.85
CA THR A 90 27.75 -20.69 22.55
C THR A 90 28.25 -19.62 23.50
N VAL A 91 27.72 -18.42 23.36
CA VAL A 91 28.01 -17.25 24.20
C VAL A 91 26.70 -16.68 24.74
N GLN A 92 26.77 -15.98 25.86
CA GLN A 92 25.59 -15.28 26.38
C GLN A 92 25.27 -14.05 25.53
N LYS A 93 26.29 -13.22 25.28
CA LYS A 93 26.17 -11.98 24.50
C LYS A 93 27.26 -11.89 23.43
N LEU A 94 26.96 -11.18 22.35
CA LEU A 94 27.87 -10.91 21.25
C LEU A 94 27.76 -9.44 20.86
N THR A 95 28.83 -8.67 21.05
CA THR A 95 28.84 -7.23 20.84
C THR A 95 29.92 -6.80 19.86
N TYR A 96 29.57 -5.97 18.88
CA TYR A 96 30.51 -5.29 17.99
C TYR A 96 30.40 -3.76 18.10
N GLY A 97 31.54 -3.09 18.16
CA GLY A 97 31.61 -1.62 18.15
C GLY A 97 31.21 -0.99 19.49
N ALA A 98 31.93 -1.34 20.55
CA ALA A 98 31.71 -0.88 21.92
C ALA A 98 31.84 0.66 22.09
N THR A 99 31.47 1.15 23.27
CA THR A 99 31.46 2.57 23.65
C THR A 99 32.78 3.27 23.33
N GLY A 100 32.73 4.34 22.51
CA GLY A 100 33.90 5.21 22.24
C GLY A 100 34.70 4.92 20.97
N ALA A 101 34.48 3.79 20.27
CA ALA A 101 35.09 3.54 18.97
C ALA A 101 34.48 4.41 17.86
N THR A 102 35.30 4.99 16.97
CA THR A 102 34.82 5.90 15.90
C THR A 102 34.56 5.19 14.56
N THR A 103 35.29 4.13 14.19
CA THR A 103 35.09 3.42 12.90
C THR A 103 35.48 1.95 12.96
N THR A 104 34.52 1.05 13.26
CA THR A 104 34.77 -0.38 13.48
C THR A 104 34.45 -1.20 12.23
N GLU A 105 35.37 -2.04 11.79
CA GLU A 105 35.11 -3.03 10.73
C GLU A 105 35.53 -4.42 11.22
N HIS A 106 34.58 -5.37 11.20
CA HIS A 106 34.83 -6.77 11.56
C HIS A 106 34.27 -7.71 10.50
N THR A 107 34.98 -8.82 10.27
CA THR A 107 34.53 -9.96 9.50
C THR A 107 34.61 -11.21 10.35
N THR A 108 33.46 -11.85 10.56
CA THR A 108 33.33 -13.10 11.31
C THR A 108 32.97 -14.22 10.33
N THR A 109 33.87 -15.18 10.13
CA THR A 109 33.62 -16.33 9.26
C THR A 109 33.04 -17.48 10.08
N ILE A 110 31.87 -17.98 9.68
CA ILE A 110 31.25 -19.19 10.21
C ILE A 110 31.28 -20.25 9.09
N PRO A 111 32.16 -21.26 9.17
CA PRO A 111 32.26 -22.31 8.17
C PRO A 111 30.98 -23.15 8.05
N SER A 112 30.85 -23.86 6.93
CA SER A 112 29.73 -24.78 6.71
C SER A 112 29.65 -25.83 7.81
N GLY A 113 28.43 -26.09 8.31
CA GLY A 113 28.18 -27.03 9.40
C GLY A 113 28.48 -26.49 10.81
N VAL A 114 29.02 -25.28 10.93
CA VAL A 114 29.28 -24.62 12.21
C VAL A 114 28.16 -23.66 12.59
N THR A 115 27.82 -23.62 13.87
CA THR A 115 26.84 -22.71 14.46
C THR A 115 27.46 -21.84 15.56
N LEU A 116 27.26 -20.53 15.47
CA LEU A 116 27.45 -19.60 16.58
C LEU A 116 26.09 -19.31 17.22
N LEU A 117 25.93 -19.69 18.50
CA LEU A 117 24.73 -19.42 19.28
C LEU A 117 24.98 -18.29 20.29
N VAL A 118 24.15 -17.25 20.24
CA VAL A 118 24.04 -16.21 21.26
C VAL A 118 22.78 -16.50 22.07
N THR A 119 22.89 -16.91 23.34
CA THR A 119 21.72 -17.38 24.10
C THR A 119 20.83 -16.26 24.61
N GLY A 120 21.43 -15.12 24.89
CA GLY A 120 20.87 -14.05 25.70
C GLY A 120 20.92 -14.28 27.20
N ASP A 121 20.75 -13.21 27.98
CA ASP A 121 20.83 -13.20 29.45
C ASP A 121 19.50 -13.52 30.16
N ALA A 122 18.42 -13.68 29.38
CA ALA A 122 17.09 -14.07 29.82
C ALA A 122 16.37 -13.05 30.73
N ASP A 123 16.80 -11.78 30.74
CA ASP A 123 16.13 -10.74 31.52
C ASP A 123 14.84 -10.22 30.85
N GLY A 124 14.73 -10.39 29.52
CA GLY A 124 13.59 -9.93 28.73
C GLY A 124 13.45 -8.41 28.68
N SER A 125 14.54 -7.67 28.97
CA SER A 125 14.57 -6.22 28.93
C SER A 125 15.57 -5.70 27.90
N LEU A 126 15.10 -4.75 27.08
CA LEU A 126 15.89 -4.09 26.04
C LEU A 126 17.18 -3.40 26.52
N ASP A 127 17.41 -3.26 27.82
CA ASP A 127 18.44 -2.38 28.36
C ASP A 127 19.88 -2.90 28.20
N GLN A 128 20.09 -4.14 27.77
CA GLN A 128 21.42 -4.66 27.42
C GLN A 128 21.41 -5.76 26.33
N ALA A 129 20.81 -5.46 25.17
CA ALA A 129 20.67 -6.38 24.03
C ALA A 129 21.79 -7.40 23.85
N ASP A 130 21.41 -8.66 23.66
CA ASP A 130 22.32 -9.80 23.67
C ASP A 130 23.15 -9.92 22.40
N PHE A 131 22.52 -9.68 21.24
CA PHE A 131 23.23 -9.49 20.00
C PHE A 131 23.22 -8.02 19.62
N ASN A 132 24.39 -7.40 19.71
CA ASN A 132 24.51 -5.97 19.72
C ASN A 132 25.55 -5.47 18.73
N ILE A 133 25.14 -4.57 17.83
CA ILE A 133 26.04 -3.93 16.89
C ILE A 133 25.82 -2.42 16.95
N ALA A 134 26.90 -1.69 17.25
CA ALA A 134 26.90 -0.23 17.30
C ALA A 134 25.91 0.36 18.32
N HIS A 135 25.81 -0.23 19.51
CA HIS A 135 25.14 0.38 20.64
C HIS A 135 26.12 1.28 21.38
N ASP A 136 25.84 2.58 21.36
CA ASP A 136 26.64 3.56 22.08
C ASP A 136 25.74 4.41 22.98
N ILE A 137 25.92 4.24 24.29
CA ILE A 137 25.18 4.98 25.32
C ILE A 137 25.93 6.21 25.85
N SER A 138 27.12 6.50 25.31
CA SER A 138 27.95 7.62 25.75
C SER A 138 27.64 8.93 25.02
N ASN A 139 28.07 10.05 25.62
CA ASN A 139 28.06 11.35 24.99
C ASN A 139 29.26 11.48 24.02
N TYR A 140 28.99 11.65 22.74
CA TYR A 140 30.03 11.94 21.75
C TYR A 140 29.53 12.90 20.66
N SER A 141 30.47 13.58 20.00
CA SER A 141 30.25 14.38 18.80
C SER A 141 30.94 13.72 17.61
N GLY A 142 30.32 13.75 16.43
CA GLY A 142 30.88 13.19 15.19
C GLY A 142 30.15 11.93 14.71
N ALA A 143 30.70 11.27 13.69
CA ALA A 143 30.11 10.05 13.14
C ALA A 143 30.85 8.80 13.66
N LYS A 144 30.08 7.83 14.15
CA LYS A 144 30.53 6.46 14.44
C LYS A 144 30.04 5.56 13.32
N SER A 145 30.95 4.80 12.71
CA SER A 145 30.58 3.79 11.71
C SER A 145 30.99 2.42 12.19
N VAL A 146 30.09 1.45 12.13
CA VAL A 146 30.35 0.06 12.51
C VAL A 146 29.85 -0.83 11.39
N THR A 147 30.76 -1.59 10.78
CA THR A 147 30.48 -2.54 9.72
C THR A 147 30.87 -3.93 10.18
N VAL A 148 29.91 -4.85 10.22
CA VAL A 148 30.13 -6.26 10.58
C VAL A 148 29.71 -7.13 9.41
N THR A 149 30.62 -7.94 8.91
CA THR A 149 30.36 -8.91 7.85
C THR A 149 30.43 -10.32 8.43
N PHE A 150 29.34 -11.08 8.30
CA PHE A 150 29.35 -12.51 8.53
C PHE A 150 29.52 -13.24 7.19
N SER A 151 30.50 -14.14 7.12
CA SER A 151 30.86 -14.87 5.91
C SER A 151 30.93 -16.39 6.16
N GLY A 152 31.01 -17.17 5.09
CA GLY A 152 31.02 -18.64 5.16
C GLY A 152 29.61 -19.23 5.21
N ALA A 153 29.44 -20.50 4.84
CA ALA A 153 28.13 -21.14 4.71
C ALA A 153 27.57 -21.73 6.03
N GLY A 154 27.90 -21.11 7.17
CA GLY A 154 27.47 -21.55 8.50
C GLY A 154 26.16 -20.91 8.98
N THR A 155 25.89 -21.05 10.28
CA THR A 155 24.67 -20.55 10.93
C THR A 155 25.00 -19.56 12.05
N LEU A 156 24.39 -18.38 12.03
CA LEU A 156 24.29 -17.52 13.21
C LEU A 156 22.91 -17.71 13.83
N ARG A 157 22.87 -18.03 15.14
CA ARG A 157 21.64 -18.16 15.90
C ARG A 157 21.63 -17.23 17.10
N VAL A 158 20.56 -16.47 17.27
CA VAL A 158 20.32 -15.60 18.43
C VAL A 158 19.06 -16.07 19.16
N GLY A 159 19.16 -16.27 20.45
CA GLY A 159 18.11 -16.78 21.31
C GLY A 159 18.04 -18.31 21.42
N GLN A 160 17.74 -18.76 22.64
CA GLN A 160 17.46 -20.17 22.91
C GLN A 160 16.05 -20.54 22.43
N SER A 161 15.90 -21.78 21.96
CA SER A 161 14.63 -22.21 21.37
C SER A 161 13.57 -22.39 22.45
N GLY A 162 12.38 -21.86 22.21
CA GLY A 162 11.25 -21.85 23.14
C GLY A 162 11.32 -20.81 24.25
N THR A 163 12.35 -19.95 24.28
CA THR A 163 12.53 -18.94 25.36
C THR A 163 12.05 -17.57 24.93
N SER A 164 12.50 -17.11 23.76
CA SER A 164 12.26 -15.77 23.22
C SER A 164 12.48 -14.65 24.24
N THR A 165 13.60 -14.74 24.96
CA THR A 165 14.04 -13.76 25.95
C THR A 165 15.26 -12.97 25.50
N ALA A 166 15.86 -13.34 24.37
CA ALA A 166 17.03 -12.64 23.84
C ALA A 166 16.60 -11.43 23.01
N ASP A 167 17.47 -10.44 22.86
CA ASP A 167 17.22 -9.25 22.04
C ASP A 167 18.29 -9.02 20.97
N ILE A 168 17.87 -8.43 19.84
CA ILE A 168 18.76 -7.97 18.77
C ILE A 168 18.66 -6.46 18.64
N VAL A 169 19.80 -5.78 18.73
CA VAL A 169 19.90 -4.33 18.50
C VAL A 169 21.01 -4.02 17.51
N ILE A 170 20.65 -3.33 16.44
CA ILE A 170 21.57 -2.85 15.41
C ILE A 170 21.41 -1.34 15.28
N GLY A 171 22.44 -0.60 15.70
CA GLY A 171 22.43 0.85 15.73
C GLY A 171 21.46 1.36 16.77
N ARG A 172 21.98 1.72 17.94
CA ARG A 172 21.20 2.36 19.00
C ARG A 172 22.04 3.37 19.74
N ARG A 173 21.42 4.51 20.05
CA ARG A 173 22.04 5.51 20.89
C ARG A 173 21.33 5.66 22.24
N GLY A 174 22.12 5.81 23.30
CA GLY A 174 21.61 6.00 24.67
C GLY A 174 20.98 7.37 24.95
N PRO A 175 20.39 7.55 26.13
CA PRO A 175 19.60 8.72 26.51
C PRO A 175 20.39 9.98 26.95
N SER A 176 21.72 10.01 26.88
CA SER A 176 22.54 11.09 27.46
C SER A 176 22.84 12.25 26.47
N GLY A 177 22.85 13.48 27.02
CA GLY A 177 22.47 14.72 26.34
C GLY A 177 23.50 15.49 25.51
N THR A 178 22.98 16.48 24.78
CA THR A 178 23.64 17.56 24.00
C THR A 178 24.54 17.17 22.82
N GLY A 179 24.78 15.88 22.57
CA GLY A 179 25.58 15.43 21.43
C GLY A 179 24.90 15.61 20.07
N THR A 180 25.70 15.77 19.01
CA THR A 180 25.24 15.79 17.60
C THR A 180 25.70 14.55 16.85
N GLY A 181 25.90 13.44 17.57
CA GLY A 181 26.53 12.22 17.06
C GLY A 181 25.64 11.45 16.07
N THR A 182 26.26 10.84 15.05
CA THR A 182 25.60 9.94 14.09
C THR A 182 26.15 8.52 14.25
N ILE A 183 25.28 7.50 14.32
CA ILE A 183 25.67 6.07 14.23
C ILE A 183 25.29 5.54 12.85
N ASN A 184 26.26 5.03 12.12
CA ASN A 184 26.06 4.22 10.93
C ASN A 184 26.38 2.77 11.29
N ALA A 185 25.38 1.89 11.30
CA ALA A 185 25.55 0.47 11.59
C ALA A 185 25.23 -0.34 10.34
N THR A 186 26.17 -1.15 9.86
CA THR A 186 25.95 -2.07 8.74
C THR A 186 26.28 -3.48 9.18
N VAL A 187 25.32 -4.39 9.01
CA VAL A 187 25.47 -5.81 9.29
C VAL A 187 25.18 -6.56 8.01
N ASN A 188 26.16 -7.29 7.50
CA ASN A 188 26.02 -8.07 6.29
C ASN A 188 26.16 -9.56 6.59
N MET A 189 25.03 -10.27 6.56
CA MET A 189 24.98 -11.73 6.75
C MET A 189 24.75 -12.50 5.45
N SER A 190 24.73 -11.83 4.29
CA SER A 190 24.41 -12.47 2.99
C SER A 190 25.37 -13.60 2.59
N GLY A 191 26.56 -13.67 3.21
CA GLY A 191 27.49 -14.78 3.05
C GLY A 191 27.10 -16.05 3.80
N LEU A 192 26.24 -15.96 4.81
CA LEU A 192 25.76 -17.09 5.64
C LEU A 192 24.71 -17.93 4.92
N ALA A 193 24.71 -19.22 5.21
CA ALA A 193 23.62 -20.10 4.79
C ALA A 193 22.36 -19.81 5.61
N ASN A 194 22.48 -19.72 6.94
CA ASN A 194 21.34 -19.59 7.83
C ASN A 194 21.50 -18.46 8.84
N PHE A 195 20.41 -17.73 9.07
CA PHE A 195 20.23 -16.89 10.24
C PHE A 195 18.95 -17.26 10.98
N GLN A 196 19.06 -17.51 12.27
CA GLN A 196 17.93 -17.87 13.14
C GLN A 196 17.88 -16.92 14.32
N ALA A 197 16.73 -16.30 14.56
CA ALA A 197 16.49 -15.45 15.70
C ALA A 197 15.20 -15.89 16.40
N GLU A 198 15.29 -16.21 17.68
CA GLU A 198 14.14 -16.39 18.56
C GLU A 198 14.26 -15.44 19.75
N VAL A 199 13.66 -14.27 19.60
CA VAL A 199 13.92 -13.09 20.41
C VAL A 199 12.64 -12.51 20.99
N ASP A 200 12.76 -11.67 22.01
CA ASP A 200 11.66 -10.81 22.44
C ASP A 200 11.52 -9.65 21.44
N GLU A 201 12.58 -8.84 21.29
CA GLU A 201 12.61 -7.73 20.36
C GLU A 201 13.78 -7.79 19.36
N MET A 202 13.49 -7.32 18.15
CA MET A 202 14.50 -7.02 17.14
C MET A 202 14.37 -5.57 16.70
N LEU A 203 15.39 -4.78 16.97
CA LEU A 203 15.45 -3.35 16.71
C LEU A 203 16.59 -3.00 15.75
N VAL A 204 16.24 -2.39 14.62
CA VAL A 204 17.18 -1.88 13.62
C VAL A 204 17.02 -0.37 13.52
N GLY A 205 17.90 0.34 14.22
CA GLY A 205 17.97 1.79 14.23
C GLY A 205 17.08 2.47 15.26
N GLN A 206 17.70 3.03 16.31
CA GLN A 206 17.04 3.90 17.29
C GLN A 206 17.95 5.06 17.70
N PRO A 207 17.70 6.30 17.24
CA PRO A 207 18.39 7.46 17.79
C PRO A 207 17.98 7.73 19.23
N GLY A 208 18.90 8.36 19.96
CA GLY A 208 18.79 8.67 21.37
C GLY A 208 17.81 9.81 21.65
N TYR A 209 17.80 10.27 22.90
CA TYR A 209 16.87 11.29 23.39
C TYR A 209 17.32 12.73 23.12
N ASP A 210 18.44 12.95 22.44
CA ASP A 210 19.11 14.24 22.37
C ASP A 210 19.02 14.94 21.01
N ASN A 211 19.30 16.25 21.03
CA ASN A 211 18.68 17.22 20.13
C ASN A 211 19.18 17.24 18.68
N LEU A 212 20.14 16.40 18.26
CA LEU A 212 20.56 16.27 16.85
C LEU A 212 21.10 14.86 16.48
N ALA A 213 20.73 13.82 17.22
CA ALA A 213 21.23 12.46 16.97
C ALA A 213 20.62 11.79 15.74
N HIS A 214 21.45 11.05 15.01
CA HIS A 214 21.03 10.26 13.86
C HIS A 214 21.52 8.82 13.97
N VAL A 215 20.69 7.87 13.57
CA VAL A 215 21.06 6.46 13.51
C VAL A 215 20.59 5.90 12.19
N VAL A 216 21.53 5.39 11.39
CA VAL A 216 21.27 4.73 10.12
C VAL A 216 21.79 3.31 10.24
N ALA A 217 20.87 2.37 10.39
CA ALA A 217 21.17 0.95 10.53
C ALA A 217 20.71 0.19 9.29
N THR A 218 21.59 -0.62 8.71
CA THR A 218 21.28 -1.56 7.62
C THR A 218 21.64 -2.97 8.06
N LEU A 219 20.66 -3.86 8.02
CA LEU A 219 20.82 -5.29 8.22
C LEU A 219 20.53 -6.02 6.91
N ARG A 220 21.52 -6.69 6.35
CA ARG A 220 21.37 -7.61 5.22
C ARG A 220 21.39 -9.03 5.75
N LEU A 221 20.29 -9.75 5.56
CA LEU A 221 20.07 -11.09 6.10
C LEU A 221 20.84 -12.19 5.33
N ALA A 222 20.86 -13.41 5.89
CA ALA A 222 21.47 -14.60 5.29
C ALA A 222 20.65 -15.15 4.12
N GLN A 223 21.06 -16.28 3.52
CA GLN A 223 20.26 -16.90 2.45
C GLN A 223 18.90 -17.38 2.97
N ASP A 224 18.90 -18.16 4.05
CA ASP A 224 17.71 -18.69 4.71
C ASP A 224 17.55 -18.10 6.12
N ASN A 225 16.42 -17.45 6.37
CA ASN A 225 16.20 -16.67 7.59
C ASN A 225 14.93 -17.11 8.31
N THR A 226 15.03 -17.35 9.62
CA THR A 226 13.88 -17.57 10.49
C THR A 226 13.95 -16.61 11.68
N ILE A 227 13.01 -15.69 11.77
CA ILE A 227 12.95 -14.65 12.81
C ILE A 227 11.61 -14.79 13.53
N LEU A 228 11.66 -15.14 14.82
CA LEU A 228 10.54 -15.16 15.74
C LEU A 228 10.77 -14.03 16.75
N ALA A 229 9.86 -13.07 16.81
CA ALA A 229 9.94 -11.93 17.71
C ALA A 229 8.57 -11.60 18.31
N ASN A 230 8.49 -10.98 19.48
CA ASN A 230 7.26 -10.28 19.85
C ASN A 230 7.13 -9.01 19.00
N THR A 231 8.20 -8.24 18.89
CA THR A 231 8.23 -7.00 18.11
C THR A 231 9.44 -6.96 17.18
N LEU A 232 9.20 -6.58 15.92
CA LEU A 232 10.23 -6.25 14.95
C LEU A 232 10.11 -4.76 14.59
N THR A 233 11.14 -3.97 14.84
CA THR A 233 11.11 -2.52 14.66
C THR A 233 12.26 -2.05 13.77
N ILE A 234 11.92 -1.35 12.69
CA ILE A 234 12.88 -0.75 11.75
C ILE A 234 12.71 0.76 11.79
N GLY A 235 13.63 1.43 12.49
CA GLY A 235 13.54 2.86 12.78
C GLY A 235 12.51 3.18 13.86
N ASP A 236 12.98 3.51 15.07
CA ASP A 236 12.16 4.08 16.15
C ASP A 236 12.86 5.29 16.79
N SER A 237 12.26 6.48 16.72
CA SER A 237 12.79 7.67 17.40
C SER A 237 11.75 8.44 18.18
N ARG A 238 11.98 8.59 19.49
CA ARG A 238 11.05 9.30 20.37
C ARG A 238 11.20 10.82 20.33
N ASN A 239 12.42 11.34 20.27
CA ASN A 239 12.69 12.77 20.45
C ASN A 239 13.09 13.48 19.16
N ASN A 240 13.79 12.83 18.24
CA ASN A 240 14.41 13.54 17.13
C ASN A 240 14.14 12.93 15.76
N GLY A 241 13.91 13.79 14.76
CA GLY A 241 13.85 13.36 13.36
C GLY A 241 15.18 12.75 12.95
N ASN A 242 15.15 11.53 12.40
CA ASN A 242 16.34 10.97 11.76
C ASN A 242 16.42 11.44 10.30
N THR A 243 17.62 11.79 9.83
CA THR A 243 17.83 12.23 8.44
C THR A 243 18.14 11.07 7.49
N GLY A 244 18.27 9.83 8.00
CA GLY A 244 18.48 8.63 7.19
C GLY A 244 17.40 7.56 7.37
N THR A 245 17.51 6.51 6.55
CA THR A 245 16.56 5.38 6.51
C THR A 245 17.21 4.14 7.10
N ASN A 246 16.53 3.52 8.07
CA ASN A 246 16.93 2.23 8.61
C ASN A 246 16.38 1.11 7.72
N SER A 247 17.11 0.01 7.54
CA SER A 247 16.74 -1.00 6.54
C SER A 247 17.02 -2.42 6.99
N ILE A 248 16.08 -3.32 6.69
CA ILE A 248 16.31 -4.76 6.64
C ILE A 248 16.19 -5.19 5.17
N LEU A 249 17.25 -5.81 4.66
CA LEU A 249 17.32 -6.44 3.34
C LEU A 249 17.20 -7.95 3.54
N LEU A 250 16.08 -8.50 3.08
CA LEU A 250 15.74 -9.92 3.20
C LEU A 250 16.56 -10.79 2.25
N GLY A 251 16.82 -12.03 2.67
CA GLY A 251 17.52 -13.04 1.89
C GLY A 251 16.65 -13.75 0.85
N SER A 252 17.10 -14.92 0.41
CA SER A 252 16.38 -15.74 -0.58
C SER A 252 15.12 -16.38 0.01
N GLN A 253 15.19 -16.88 1.25
CA GLN A 253 14.03 -17.42 1.97
C GLN A 253 13.93 -16.78 3.34
N ASN A 254 12.72 -16.34 3.70
CA ASN A 254 12.52 -15.60 4.93
C ASN A 254 11.22 -16.05 5.59
N THR A 255 11.30 -16.41 6.86
CA THR A 255 10.14 -16.64 7.73
C THR A 255 10.18 -15.61 8.85
N LEU A 256 9.23 -14.69 8.85
CA LEU A 256 9.09 -13.66 9.87
C LEU A 256 7.82 -13.93 10.70
N ARG A 257 7.98 -14.23 11.98
CA ARG A 257 6.89 -14.47 12.91
C ARG A 257 6.94 -13.43 14.02
N ALA A 258 6.16 -12.37 13.88
CA ALA A 258 6.14 -11.26 14.84
C ALA A 258 4.73 -10.84 15.19
N ASN A 259 4.46 -10.53 16.46
CA ASN A 259 3.14 -10.02 16.84
C ASN A 259 2.92 -8.61 16.29
N ALA A 260 3.95 -7.76 16.33
CA ALA A 260 3.93 -6.43 15.75
C ALA A 260 5.20 -6.17 14.92
N ILE A 261 5.02 -5.57 13.75
CA ILE A 261 6.09 -5.11 12.86
C ILE A 261 5.92 -3.62 12.64
N TYR A 262 6.95 -2.84 12.96
CA TYR A 262 7.01 -1.40 12.75
C TYR A 262 8.07 -1.06 11.70
N VAL A 263 7.71 -0.29 10.68
CA VAL A 263 8.61 0.17 9.64
C VAL A 263 8.49 1.68 9.49
N GLY A 264 9.49 2.40 9.97
CA GLY A 264 9.48 3.86 10.04
C GLY A 264 8.51 4.38 11.11
N ARG A 265 8.87 4.25 12.38
CA ARG A 265 8.04 4.62 13.53
C ARG A 265 8.45 5.99 14.12
N LYS A 266 7.48 6.70 14.70
CA LYS A 266 7.63 8.00 15.39
C LYS A 266 8.29 9.07 14.51
N LYS A 267 9.58 9.34 14.69
CA LYS A 267 10.32 10.40 13.98
C LYS A 267 11.36 9.86 13.00
N THR A 268 11.40 8.55 12.77
CA THR A 268 12.40 7.85 11.94
C THR A 268 11.78 7.18 10.73
N SER A 269 12.55 7.07 9.66
CA SER A 269 12.19 6.31 8.48
C SER A 269 12.76 4.89 8.50
N GLY A 270 12.05 3.96 7.84
CA GLY A 270 12.39 2.54 7.80
C GLY A 270 12.03 1.88 6.47
N THR A 271 12.75 0.82 6.11
CA THR A 271 12.49 0.01 4.93
C THR A 271 12.65 -1.48 5.23
N LEU A 272 11.69 -2.28 4.78
CA LEU A 272 11.77 -3.75 4.75
C LEU A 272 11.59 -4.19 3.30
N GLN A 273 12.62 -4.81 2.72
CA GLN A 273 12.58 -5.22 1.31
C GLN A 273 13.46 -6.44 1.05
N PHE A 274 13.26 -7.10 -0.09
CA PHE A 274 14.24 -8.06 -0.57
C PHE A 274 15.56 -7.38 -0.94
N ASP A 275 16.65 -8.09 -0.71
CA ASP A 275 17.94 -7.70 -1.21
C ASP A 275 18.01 -7.78 -2.74
N THR A 276 18.92 -7.01 -3.32
CA THR A 276 19.07 -6.90 -4.78
C THR A 276 19.82 -8.11 -5.36
N GLY A 277 19.44 -8.52 -6.58
CA GLY A 277 20.14 -9.60 -7.31
C GLY A 277 19.73 -11.02 -6.89
N LEU A 278 18.75 -11.17 -6.00
CA LEU A 278 18.17 -12.46 -5.65
C LEU A 278 17.29 -13.01 -6.77
N SER A 279 17.25 -14.35 -6.90
CA SER A 279 16.38 -15.04 -7.86
C SER A 279 15.15 -15.59 -7.14
N ASN A 280 13.97 -15.07 -7.47
CA ASN A 280 12.68 -15.48 -6.91
C ASN A 280 12.64 -15.56 -5.36
N PRO A 281 13.12 -14.53 -4.64
CA PRO A 281 13.14 -14.58 -3.18
C PRO A 281 11.72 -14.64 -2.60
N THR A 282 11.56 -15.25 -1.42
CA THR A 282 10.26 -15.35 -0.76
C THR A 282 10.30 -14.90 0.71
N VAL A 283 9.14 -14.43 1.18
CA VAL A 283 8.92 -14.10 2.58
C VAL A 283 7.56 -14.61 3.05
N SER A 284 7.54 -15.30 4.19
CA SER A 284 6.33 -15.70 4.91
C SER A 284 6.19 -14.86 6.18
N ILE A 285 5.00 -14.29 6.42
CA ILE A 285 4.74 -13.42 7.58
C ILE A 285 3.47 -13.84 8.34
N THR A 286 3.60 -14.10 9.64
CA THR A 286 2.48 -14.39 10.55
C THR A 286 2.74 -13.79 11.93
N ASN A 287 1.77 -13.89 12.85
CA ASN A 287 2.04 -13.63 14.27
C ASN A 287 3.14 -14.59 14.81
N ARG A 288 3.68 -14.28 16.00
CA ARG A 288 4.76 -15.08 16.60
C ARG A 288 4.38 -16.56 16.77
N ALA A 289 3.13 -16.82 17.16
CA ALA A 289 2.60 -18.18 17.33
C ALA A 289 2.48 -18.97 16.02
N GLY A 290 2.48 -18.31 14.86
CA GLY A 290 2.32 -18.95 13.55
C GLY A 290 0.89 -19.37 13.22
N THR A 291 -0.10 -19.01 14.05
CA THR A 291 -1.50 -19.43 13.93
C THR A 291 -2.45 -18.30 13.54
N GLY A 292 -1.98 -17.06 13.49
CA GLY A 292 -2.78 -15.88 13.16
C GLY A 292 -1.96 -14.78 12.49
N GLY A 293 -2.59 -13.63 12.27
CA GLY A 293 -1.98 -12.52 11.56
C GLY A 293 -1.11 -11.62 12.45
N ALA A 294 0.03 -11.16 11.91
CA ALA A 294 0.85 -10.12 12.54
C ALA A 294 0.17 -8.74 12.44
N ASN A 295 0.49 -7.79 13.31
CA ASN A 295 0.12 -6.40 13.08
C ASN A 295 1.25 -5.67 12.37
N LEU A 296 0.94 -4.93 11.31
CA LEU A 296 1.91 -4.19 10.50
C LEU A 296 1.62 -2.68 10.56
N TYR A 297 2.63 -1.91 10.92
CA TYR A 297 2.56 -0.45 11.03
C TYR A 297 3.69 0.19 10.21
N VAL A 298 3.34 0.99 9.21
CA VAL A 298 4.28 1.54 8.24
C VAL A 298 4.13 3.05 8.18
N GLY A 299 5.21 3.81 8.38
CA GLY A 299 5.15 5.28 8.46
C GLY A 299 4.29 5.74 9.64
N TYR A 300 4.58 5.20 10.81
CA TYR A 300 3.70 5.25 11.99
C TYR A 300 4.15 6.30 13.00
N ASN A 301 3.71 7.55 12.85
CA ASN A 301 4.07 8.67 13.73
C ASN A 301 3.13 8.75 14.94
N ASP A 302 3.37 7.93 15.96
CA ASP A 302 2.57 7.86 17.20
C ASP A 302 2.95 8.87 18.29
N VAL A 303 3.58 9.97 17.89
CA VAL A 303 3.97 11.05 18.79
C VAL A 303 3.51 12.39 18.22
N SER A 304 3.06 13.31 19.09
CA SER A 304 2.62 14.65 18.66
C SER A 304 3.81 15.53 18.29
N THR A 305 4.15 15.57 17.00
CA THR A 305 5.44 16.12 16.53
C THR A 305 5.31 16.83 15.19
N GLY A 306 6.31 17.62 14.81
CA GLY A 306 6.42 18.24 13.48
C GLY A 306 7.11 17.37 12.42
N THR A 307 7.38 16.09 12.71
CA THR A 307 8.21 15.23 11.83
C THR A 307 7.37 14.43 10.84
N THR A 308 7.99 13.97 9.76
CA THR A 308 7.31 13.29 8.65
C THR A 308 8.02 11.96 8.32
N PRO A 309 8.05 10.97 9.23
CA PRO A 309 8.63 9.65 8.94
C PRO A 309 8.02 9.00 7.69
N THR A 310 8.86 8.23 7.00
CA THR A 310 8.47 7.38 5.88
C THR A 310 8.74 5.92 6.19
N GLY A 311 7.75 5.05 6.00
CA GLY A 311 7.93 3.61 6.02
C GLY A 311 7.69 3.01 4.64
N LEU A 312 8.55 2.06 4.23
CA LEU A 312 8.38 1.31 3.00
C LEU A 312 8.49 -0.20 3.28
N VAL A 313 7.48 -0.95 2.90
CA VAL A 313 7.53 -2.41 2.79
C VAL A 313 7.45 -2.77 1.31
N ASP A 314 8.54 -3.28 0.74
CA ASP A 314 8.66 -3.55 -0.69
C ASP A 314 9.01 -5.01 -0.98
N PHE A 315 8.01 -5.77 -1.42
CA PHE A 315 8.15 -7.16 -1.82
C PHE A 315 8.07 -7.34 -3.35
N THR A 316 8.26 -6.28 -4.14
CA THR A 316 8.11 -6.36 -5.61
C THR A 316 9.18 -7.22 -6.29
N ALA A 317 10.34 -7.42 -5.67
CA ALA A 317 11.41 -8.25 -6.22
C ALA A 317 11.18 -9.77 -6.02
N GLY A 318 10.15 -10.19 -5.29
CA GLY A 318 9.90 -11.58 -4.92
C GLY A 318 8.43 -11.90 -4.68
N SER A 319 8.17 -12.96 -3.92
CA SER A 319 6.81 -13.39 -3.54
C SER A 319 6.60 -13.30 -2.03
N VAL A 320 5.43 -12.80 -1.62
CA VAL A 320 5.03 -12.71 -0.20
C VAL A 320 3.87 -13.68 0.11
N SER A 321 3.95 -14.38 1.25
CA SER A 321 2.83 -15.11 1.83
C SER A 321 2.58 -14.59 3.24
N ALA A 322 1.61 -13.69 3.41
CA ALA A 322 1.41 -13.01 4.69
C ALA A 322 -0.02 -13.11 5.22
N SER A 323 -0.14 -13.27 6.54
CA SER A 323 -1.37 -13.02 7.28
C SER A 323 -1.14 -11.88 8.26
N PHE A 324 -2.02 -10.88 8.20
CA PHE A 324 -2.03 -9.73 9.09
C PHE A 324 -3.35 -9.64 9.86
N GLY A 325 -3.29 -9.21 11.11
CA GLY A 325 -4.45 -8.74 11.86
C GLY A 325 -4.82 -7.36 11.34
N THR A 326 -4.15 -6.33 11.83
CA THR A 326 -4.29 -4.96 11.32
C THR A 326 -3.07 -4.56 10.49
N VAL A 327 -3.32 -3.93 9.34
CA VAL A 327 -2.31 -3.19 8.57
C VAL A 327 -2.63 -1.70 8.65
N VAL A 328 -1.67 -0.88 9.09
CA VAL A 328 -1.76 0.58 9.12
C VAL A 328 -0.66 1.18 8.26
N LEU A 329 -1.04 1.89 7.19
CA LEU A 329 -0.12 2.59 6.31
C LEU A 329 -0.33 4.10 6.45
N GLY A 330 0.69 4.80 6.96
CA GLY A 330 0.64 6.21 7.28
C GLY A 330 -0.23 6.49 8.50
N TYR A 331 0.38 6.99 9.57
CA TYR A 331 -0.33 7.38 10.79
C TYR A 331 0.28 8.63 11.41
N ILE A 332 -0.57 9.50 11.96
CA ILE A 332 -0.15 10.62 12.81
C ILE A 332 -1.00 10.68 14.09
N GLY A 333 -0.32 10.75 15.23
CA GLY A 333 -0.91 10.86 16.58
C GLY A 333 -1.31 12.28 16.99
N GLY A 334 -0.80 13.30 16.29
CA GLY A 334 -1.08 14.72 16.52
C GLY A 334 0.08 15.62 16.06
N GLY A 335 -0.08 16.94 16.19
CA GLY A 335 0.99 17.91 15.89
C GLY A 335 1.04 18.40 14.44
N ALA A 336 2.19 18.95 14.04
CA ALA A 336 2.39 19.58 12.72
C ALA A 336 2.94 18.64 11.63
N GLY A 337 3.37 17.45 12.02
CA GLY A 337 3.99 16.46 11.17
C GLY A 337 2.99 15.59 10.42
N SER A 338 3.48 14.44 9.93
CA SER A 338 2.68 13.44 9.23
C SER A 338 3.29 12.05 9.38
N GLY A 339 2.64 11.04 8.80
CA GLY A 339 3.24 9.73 8.56
C GLY A 339 2.97 9.29 7.12
N THR A 340 3.99 8.81 6.41
CA THR A 340 3.82 8.24 5.07
C THR A 340 4.20 6.77 5.10
N GLY A 341 3.22 5.90 4.91
CA GLY A 341 3.43 4.45 4.84
C GLY A 341 3.09 3.89 3.48
N GLU A 342 3.97 3.06 2.94
CA GLU A 342 3.77 2.39 1.66
C GLU A 342 4.02 0.88 1.74
N PHE A 343 3.11 0.10 1.15
CA PHE A 343 3.26 -1.33 0.95
C PHE A 343 3.21 -1.66 -0.54
N ARG A 344 4.19 -2.44 -1.03
CA ARG A 344 4.27 -2.88 -2.43
C ARG A 344 4.44 -4.39 -2.56
N MET A 345 3.74 -4.99 -3.52
CA MET A 345 3.97 -6.39 -3.92
C MET A 345 3.75 -6.61 -5.42
N ALA A 346 4.43 -7.62 -5.96
CA ALA A 346 4.32 -8.07 -7.34
C ALA A 346 3.84 -9.53 -7.48
N ALA A 347 3.96 -10.34 -6.43
CA ALA A 347 3.53 -11.73 -6.41
C ALA A 347 3.19 -12.21 -4.99
N GLY A 348 2.44 -13.30 -4.91
CA GLY A 348 2.09 -13.97 -3.67
C GLY A 348 0.69 -13.63 -3.14
N ASN A 349 0.43 -13.96 -1.87
CA ASN A 349 -0.87 -13.84 -1.23
C ASN A 349 -0.74 -13.12 0.13
N VAL A 350 -1.52 -12.07 0.32
CA VAL A 350 -1.62 -11.34 1.58
C VAL A 350 -3.07 -11.35 2.05
N THR A 351 -3.28 -11.65 3.33
CA THR A 351 -4.57 -11.50 4.00
C THR A 351 -4.44 -10.51 5.15
N ALA A 352 -5.44 -9.67 5.35
CA ALA A 352 -5.55 -8.77 6.49
C ALA A 352 -6.95 -8.83 7.10
N THR A 353 -7.09 -8.72 8.42
CA THR A 353 -8.42 -8.51 9.03
C THR A 353 -8.91 -7.10 8.74
N GLU A 354 -8.07 -6.08 8.92
CA GLU A 354 -8.38 -4.68 8.62
C GLU A 354 -7.21 -3.97 7.95
N LEU A 355 -7.52 -3.04 7.05
CA LEU A 355 -6.55 -2.14 6.43
C LEU A 355 -6.92 -0.69 6.73
N LYS A 356 -5.98 0.07 7.29
CA LYS A 356 -6.16 1.49 7.62
C LYS A 356 -5.09 2.30 6.88
N LEU A 357 -5.53 3.32 6.17
CA LEU A 357 -4.69 4.16 5.31
C LEU A 357 -4.82 5.62 5.76
N GLY A 358 -3.71 6.36 5.75
CA GLY A 358 -3.73 7.80 5.99
C GLY A 358 -4.37 8.16 7.32
N VAL A 359 -4.01 7.47 8.40
CA VAL A 359 -4.74 7.57 9.68
C VAL A 359 -4.32 8.82 10.45
N THR A 360 -5.30 9.62 10.86
CA THR A 360 -5.07 10.82 11.65
C THR A 360 -5.78 10.70 12.99
N SER A 361 -5.09 11.12 14.05
CA SER A 361 -5.64 11.22 15.39
C SER A 361 -5.02 12.42 16.12
N GLY A 362 -5.67 12.90 17.19
CA GLY A 362 -5.13 13.99 18.01
C GLY A 362 -5.10 15.37 17.32
N SER A 363 -6.00 15.61 16.36
CA SER A 363 -6.16 16.90 15.65
C SER A 363 -4.86 17.45 15.03
N PRO A 364 -4.25 16.76 14.06
CA PRO A 364 -3.06 17.25 13.40
C PRO A 364 -3.36 18.54 12.61
N SER A 365 -2.39 19.44 12.49
CA SER A 365 -2.58 20.71 11.78
C SER A 365 -2.78 20.55 10.26
N ASN A 366 -2.22 19.49 9.67
CA ASN A 366 -2.26 19.22 8.22
C ASN A 366 -2.55 17.73 7.97
N PRO A 367 -3.78 17.25 8.23
CA PRO A 367 -4.14 15.83 8.11
C PRO A 367 -3.86 15.24 6.72
N ALA A 368 -4.02 16.04 5.66
CA ALA A 368 -3.78 15.62 4.27
C ALA A 368 -2.33 15.16 3.98
N ASN A 369 -1.36 15.58 4.78
CA ASN A 369 0.05 15.18 4.62
C ASN A 369 0.33 13.75 5.09
N THR A 370 -0.58 13.13 5.85
CA THR A 370 -0.47 11.74 6.26
C THR A 370 -0.99 10.86 5.13
N LYS A 371 -0.16 9.94 4.66
CA LYS A 371 -0.40 9.17 3.42
C LYS A 371 -0.29 7.67 3.67
N GLY A 372 -1.33 6.93 3.34
CA GLY A 372 -1.31 5.47 3.25
C GLY A 372 -1.41 5.00 1.82
N ILE A 373 -0.41 4.26 1.36
CA ILE A 373 -0.28 3.84 -0.04
C ILE A 373 -0.17 2.32 -0.12
N LEU A 374 -1.09 1.68 -0.83
CA LEU A 374 -1.03 0.28 -1.20
C LEU A 374 -0.83 0.16 -2.71
N THR A 375 0.26 -0.46 -3.14
CA THR A 375 0.59 -0.66 -4.56
C THR A 375 0.71 -2.14 -4.89
N LEU A 376 -0.14 -2.63 -5.80
CA LEU A 376 -0.15 -4.02 -6.26
C LEU A 376 0.18 -4.05 -7.75
N THR A 377 1.35 -4.58 -8.11
CA THR A 377 1.70 -4.85 -9.51
C THR A 377 1.41 -6.31 -9.89
N GLY A 378 1.21 -7.16 -8.88
CA GLY A 378 0.67 -8.51 -9.01
C GLY A 378 0.37 -9.17 -7.66
N GLY A 379 -0.02 -10.45 -7.68
CA GLY A 379 -0.46 -11.23 -6.52
C GLY A 379 -1.87 -10.88 -6.03
N THR A 380 -2.25 -11.45 -4.88
CA THR A 380 -3.58 -11.25 -4.25
C THR A 380 -3.43 -10.59 -2.89
N PHE A 381 -4.21 -9.55 -2.63
CA PHE A 381 -4.35 -8.93 -1.31
C PHE A 381 -5.83 -8.90 -0.91
N THR A 382 -6.17 -9.63 0.14
CA THR A 382 -7.55 -9.76 0.66
C THR A 382 -7.68 -9.11 2.02
N VAL A 383 -8.65 -8.20 2.17
CA VAL A 383 -9.07 -7.63 3.45
C VAL A 383 -10.39 -8.27 3.86
N ASN A 384 -10.37 -9.04 4.94
CA ASN A 384 -11.55 -9.76 5.43
C ASN A 384 -12.59 -8.83 6.07
N GLY A 385 -12.16 -7.68 6.60
CA GLY A 385 -13.00 -6.64 7.16
C GLY A 385 -13.01 -5.38 6.31
N ASN A 386 -12.93 -4.23 6.96
CA ASN A 386 -12.98 -2.93 6.29
C ASN A 386 -11.60 -2.44 5.85
N VAL A 387 -11.62 -1.65 4.77
CA VAL A 387 -10.58 -0.69 4.43
C VAL A 387 -11.04 0.68 4.89
N THR A 388 -10.22 1.44 5.60
CA THR A 388 -10.62 2.76 6.13
C THR A 388 -9.55 3.81 5.83
N ASN A 389 -9.94 4.89 5.18
CA ASN A 389 -9.15 6.13 5.24
C ASN A 389 -9.42 6.80 6.59
N GLY A 390 -8.39 7.03 7.39
CA GLY A 390 -8.51 7.58 8.75
C GLY A 390 -8.37 9.11 8.84
N GLY A 391 -8.62 9.86 7.76
CA GLY A 391 -8.64 11.33 7.76
C GLY A 391 -7.57 12.01 6.92
N GLY A 392 -6.57 11.26 6.46
CA GLY A 392 -5.48 11.73 5.60
C GLY A 392 -5.73 11.39 4.13
N THR A 393 -4.65 11.11 3.41
CA THR A 393 -4.72 10.64 2.02
C THR A 393 -4.54 9.13 1.96
N ALA A 394 -5.57 8.41 1.51
CA ALA A 394 -5.51 6.99 1.22
C ALA A 394 -5.40 6.76 -0.30
N THR A 395 -4.47 5.92 -0.73
CA THR A 395 -4.33 5.54 -2.15
C THR A 395 -4.15 4.05 -2.29
N ILE A 396 -5.03 3.43 -3.07
CA ILE A 396 -4.95 2.02 -3.46
C ILE A 396 -4.74 1.98 -4.97
N GLN A 397 -3.63 1.39 -5.38
CA GLN A 397 -3.14 1.42 -6.74
C GLN A 397 -2.87 -0.01 -7.23
N LEU A 398 -3.61 -0.45 -8.24
CA LEU A 398 -3.37 -1.71 -8.95
C LEU A 398 -2.78 -1.40 -10.32
N GLN A 399 -1.62 -1.97 -10.63
CA GLN A 399 -0.82 -1.69 -11.83
C GLN A 399 -0.35 -2.99 -12.48
N SER A 400 -1.29 -3.91 -12.73
CA SER A 400 -0.99 -5.14 -13.43
C SER A 400 -1.21 -5.01 -14.94
N ASN A 401 -0.31 -5.62 -15.72
CA ASN A 401 -0.45 -5.74 -17.17
C ASN A 401 -1.52 -6.76 -17.59
N THR A 402 -2.02 -7.58 -16.66
CA THR A 402 -3.06 -8.59 -16.89
C THR A 402 -4.19 -8.47 -15.86
N LEU A 403 -5.41 -8.84 -16.23
CA LEU A 403 -6.56 -8.81 -15.31
C LEU A 403 -6.36 -9.71 -14.08
N THR A 404 -5.65 -10.81 -14.24
CA THR A 404 -5.36 -11.79 -13.20
C THR A 404 -4.05 -11.52 -12.45
N GLY A 405 -3.26 -10.54 -12.87
CA GLY A 405 -1.95 -10.30 -12.30
C GLY A 405 -2.05 -9.72 -10.89
N ALA A 406 -2.78 -8.62 -10.69
CA ALA A 406 -3.04 -8.02 -9.37
C ALA A 406 -4.53 -8.13 -8.99
N THR A 407 -4.81 -8.71 -7.83
CA THR A 407 -6.18 -8.84 -7.30
C THR A 407 -6.28 -8.21 -5.91
N PHE A 408 -7.24 -7.31 -5.72
CA PHE A 408 -7.58 -6.72 -4.43
C PHE A 408 -9.03 -7.04 -4.06
N THR A 409 -9.24 -7.69 -2.91
CA THR A 409 -10.56 -8.08 -2.44
C THR A 409 -10.84 -7.48 -1.08
N VAL A 410 -12.02 -6.88 -0.91
CA VAL A 410 -12.51 -6.36 0.37
C VAL A 410 -13.85 -7.01 0.69
N ASN A 411 -13.87 -7.83 1.74
CA ASN A 411 -15.08 -8.52 2.19
C ASN A 411 -15.98 -7.63 3.07
N GLY A 412 -15.46 -6.51 3.56
CA GLY A 412 -16.20 -5.45 4.23
C GLY A 412 -16.41 -4.22 3.33
N ASN A 413 -16.37 -3.03 3.95
CA ASN A 413 -16.56 -1.75 3.29
C ASN A 413 -15.21 -1.08 2.97
N ILE A 414 -15.20 -0.23 1.95
CA ILE A 414 -14.20 0.84 1.81
C ILE A 414 -14.83 2.11 2.39
N VAL A 415 -14.31 2.59 3.51
CA VAL A 415 -14.83 3.73 4.26
C VAL A 415 -13.98 4.96 4.04
N ASP A 416 -14.62 6.01 3.53
CA ASP A 416 -14.05 7.34 3.39
C ASP A 416 -14.52 8.22 4.56
N SER A 417 -13.71 8.32 5.61
CA SER A 417 -14.13 8.98 6.87
C SER A 417 -13.86 10.48 6.90
N SER A 418 -12.85 10.93 6.16
CA SER A 418 -12.45 12.32 5.89
C SER A 418 -11.10 12.29 5.16
N GLY A 419 -10.70 13.39 4.52
CA GLY A 419 -9.47 13.45 3.74
C GLY A 419 -9.69 13.06 2.28
N ALA A 420 -8.68 12.46 1.63
CA ALA A 420 -8.73 12.09 0.22
C ALA A 420 -8.60 10.57 0.04
N THR A 421 -9.62 9.91 -0.50
CA THR A 421 -9.62 8.48 -0.81
C THR A 421 -9.54 8.25 -2.31
N ASN A 422 -8.41 7.71 -2.77
CA ASN A 422 -8.13 7.46 -4.19
C ASN A 422 -8.10 5.97 -4.49
N LEU A 423 -8.98 5.51 -5.37
CA LEU A 423 -9.03 4.14 -5.86
C LEU A 423 -8.59 4.11 -7.33
N TYR A 424 -7.39 3.60 -7.58
CA TYR A 424 -6.79 3.52 -8.91
C TYR A 424 -6.61 2.06 -9.31
N VAL A 425 -7.66 1.49 -9.91
CA VAL A 425 -7.65 0.16 -10.50
C VAL A 425 -7.16 0.29 -11.94
N ASP A 426 -5.90 0.71 -12.11
CA ASP A 426 -5.36 1.00 -13.44
C ASP A 426 -5.21 -0.28 -14.26
N GLY A 427 -4.75 -1.36 -13.63
CA GLY A 427 -4.72 -2.71 -14.21
C GLY A 427 -4.84 -3.82 -13.16
N GLY A 428 -5.60 -4.88 -13.45
CA GLY A 428 -5.93 -5.95 -12.51
C GLY A 428 -7.41 -5.98 -12.12
N THR A 429 -7.73 -6.62 -10.98
CA THR A 429 -9.11 -6.82 -10.52
C THR A 429 -9.31 -6.29 -9.09
N MET A 430 -10.38 -5.53 -8.86
CA MET A 430 -10.86 -5.12 -7.54
C MET A 430 -12.27 -5.66 -7.29
N THR A 431 -12.50 -6.29 -6.14
CA THR A 431 -13.84 -6.72 -5.70
C THR A 431 -14.15 -6.21 -4.31
N VAL A 432 -15.32 -5.60 -4.12
CA VAL A 432 -15.81 -5.13 -2.81
C VAL A 432 -17.23 -5.64 -2.59
N THR A 433 -17.44 -6.35 -1.48
CA THR A 433 -18.76 -6.92 -1.15
C THR A 433 -19.59 -6.04 -0.22
N GLY A 434 -18.98 -5.09 0.49
CA GLY A 434 -19.66 -4.03 1.23
C GLY A 434 -19.79 -2.73 0.43
N GLY A 435 -20.14 -1.64 1.12
CA GLY A 435 -20.22 -0.31 0.51
C GLY A 435 -18.85 0.29 0.18
N VAL A 436 -18.85 1.28 -0.71
CA VAL A 436 -17.64 1.96 -1.19
C VAL A 436 -17.80 3.47 -1.07
N GLY A 437 -16.91 4.11 -0.30
CA GLY A 437 -16.67 5.55 -0.35
C GLY A 437 -15.30 5.84 -0.96
N ALA A 438 -15.25 6.78 -1.90
CA ALA A 438 -14.00 7.30 -2.47
C ALA A 438 -14.20 8.72 -3.02
N ASP A 439 -13.13 9.52 -3.08
CA ASP A 439 -13.16 10.82 -3.76
C ASP A 439 -12.87 10.69 -5.25
N ASN A 440 -11.92 9.82 -5.59
CA ASN A 440 -11.52 9.53 -6.97
C ASN A 440 -11.57 8.04 -7.23
N LEU A 441 -12.09 7.68 -8.40
CA LEU A 441 -12.08 6.31 -8.88
C LEU A 441 -11.64 6.28 -10.35
N ARG A 442 -10.63 5.46 -10.63
CA ARG A 442 -10.18 5.17 -11.99
C ARG A 442 -10.12 3.66 -12.20
N VAL A 443 -10.67 3.19 -13.30
CA VAL A 443 -10.71 1.77 -13.67
C VAL A 443 -10.27 1.62 -15.12
N GLY A 444 -9.11 1.01 -15.35
CA GLY A 444 -8.51 0.81 -16.67
C GLY A 444 -7.88 2.10 -17.16
N TYR A 445 -6.55 2.13 -17.19
CA TYR A 445 -5.81 3.36 -17.47
C TYR A 445 -4.58 3.12 -18.35
N ASN A 446 -4.37 4.01 -19.33
CA ASN A 446 -3.15 4.10 -20.13
C ASN A 446 -2.60 2.77 -20.66
N GLY A 447 -3.49 1.90 -21.14
CA GLY A 447 -3.12 0.64 -21.76
C GLY A 447 -3.24 -0.60 -20.88
N LEU A 448 -3.63 -0.43 -19.62
CA LEU A 448 -3.83 -1.54 -18.68
C LEU A 448 -5.30 -1.95 -18.62
N ASN A 449 -5.55 -3.26 -18.63
CA ASN A 449 -6.89 -3.82 -18.51
C ASN A 449 -7.27 -3.95 -17.04
N ALA A 450 -8.47 -3.48 -16.70
CA ALA A 450 -8.95 -3.51 -15.33
C ALA A 450 -10.43 -3.82 -15.19
N GLN A 451 -10.77 -4.45 -14.07
CA GLN A 451 -12.14 -4.68 -13.64
C GLN A 451 -12.32 -4.28 -12.17
N ALA A 452 -13.39 -3.55 -11.88
CA ALA A 452 -13.85 -3.28 -10.52
C ALA A 452 -15.32 -3.71 -10.39
N THR A 453 -15.62 -4.54 -9.38
CA THR A 453 -16.97 -5.01 -9.08
C THR A 453 -17.35 -4.64 -7.65
N PHE A 454 -18.40 -3.83 -7.49
CA PHE A 454 -18.95 -3.46 -6.19
C PHE A 454 -20.33 -4.08 -6.06
N SER A 455 -20.46 -5.10 -5.21
CA SER A 455 -21.60 -6.01 -5.20
C SER A 455 -22.47 -5.92 -3.94
N GLY A 456 -22.26 -4.91 -3.10
CA GLY A 456 -23.09 -4.67 -1.93
C GLY A 456 -22.96 -3.24 -1.41
N GLY A 457 -23.80 -2.89 -0.41
CA GLY A 457 -23.83 -1.56 0.19
C GLY A 457 -24.10 -0.40 -0.80
N ALA A 458 -24.00 0.82 -0.29
CA ALA A 458 -24.06 2.03 -1.13
C ALA A 458 -22.68 2.38 -1.68
N VAL A 459 -22.64 2.91 -2.90
CA VAL A 459 -21.42 3.43 -3.54
C VAL A 459 -21.50 4.96 -3.57
N GLN A 460 -20.46 5.63 -3.06
CA GLN A 460 -20.32 7.08 -3.03
C GLN A 460 -18.97 7.45 -3.64
N ILE A 461 -19.00 8.14 -4.79
CA ILE A 461 -17.80 8.58 -5.51
C ILE A 461 -17.82 10.10 -5.63
N GLY A 462 -16.87 10.74 -4.97
CA GLY A 462 -16.69 12.18 -4.93
C GLY A 462 -17.71 12.92 -4.05
N SER A 463 -17.27 14.06 -3.53
CA SER A 463 -18.09 15.03 -2.79
C SER A 463 -18.52 16.26 -3.62
N GLY A 464 -18.18 16.30 -4.91
CA GLY A 464 -18.42 17.45 -5.80
C GLY A 464 -17.34 18.52 -5.79
N ALA A 465 -16.28 18.34 -4.98
CA ALA A 465 -15.11 19.21 -4.97
C ALA A 465 -14.38 19.21 -6.32
N SER A 466 -13.72 20.32 -6.64
CA SER A 466 -12.89 20.44 -7.84
C SER A 466 -11.75 19.41 -7.80
N GLY A 467 -11.60 18.62 -8.86
CA GLY A 467 -10.56 17.60 -8.97
C GLY A 467 -11.03 16.18 -8.69
N HIS A 468 -12.24 15.99 -8.17
CA HIS A 468 -12.84 14.66 -8.01
C HIS A 468 -13.33 14.15 -9.36
N ASN A 469 -12.89 12.96 -9.77
CA ASN A 469 -13.25 12.39 -11.06
C ASN A 469 -13.54 10.90 -10.98
N LEU A 470 -14.43 10.44 -11.86
CA LEU A 470 -14.68 9.04 -12.14
C LEU A 470 -14.30 8.74 -13.58
N TYR A 471 -13.36 7.81 -13.76
CA TYR A 471 -12.86 7.40 -15.06
C TYR A 471 -12.93 5.88 -15.24
N VAL A 472 -13.50 5.44 -16.36
CA VAL A 472 -13.63 4.02 -16.74
C VAL A 472 -13.14 3.85 -18.17
N GLY A 473 -12.00 3.18 -18.36
CA GLY A 473 -11.29 3.15 -19.63
C GLY A 473 -10.80 4.55 -20.01
N TYR A 474 -9.74 5.03 -19.34
CA TYR A 474 -9.25 6.40 -19.48
C TYR A 474 -7.81 6.47 -19.99
N ARG A 475 -7.57 7.45 -20.86
CA ARG A 475 -6.28 7.72 -21.47
C ARG A 475 -5.92 9.19 -21.38
N ASP A 476 -4.68 9.49 -21.02
CA ASP A 476 -4.10 10.83 -21.08
C ASP A 476 -2.79 10.89 -21.89
N SER A 477 -2.05 12.00 -21.80
CA SER A 477 -0.82 12.22 -22.55
C SER A 477 0.35 11.31 -22.17
N GLY A 478 0.27 10.56 -21.05
CA GLY A 478 1.35 9.70 -20.56
C GLY A 478 1.38 8.29 -21.15
N THR A 479 0.51 7.96 -22.11
CA THR A 479 0.37 6.58 -22.61
C THR A 479 1.59 6.09 -23.41
N PRO A 480 2.01 4.82 -23.25
CA PRO A 480 2.97 4.18 -24.15
C PRO A 480 2.53 4.25 -25.61
N THR A 481 3.49 4.42 -26.52
CA THR A 481 3.24 4.40 -27.97
C THR A 481 2.97 2.97 -28.43
N GLY A 482 1.82 2.71 -29.05
CA GLY A 482 1.46 1.41 -29.60
C GLY A 482 0.08 1.40 -30.24
N ASN A 483 -0.30 0.26 -30.84
CA ASN A 483 -1.62 0.01 -31.40
C ASN A 483 -2.28 -1.16 -30.66
N TYR A 484 -2.99 -0.86 -29.57
CA TYR A 484 -3.71 -1.86 -28.79
C TYR A 484 -4.92 -1.24 -28.09
N VAL A 485 -5.88 -2.09 -27.74
CA VAL A 485 -7.09 -1.74 -26.99
C VAL A 485 -6.88 -2.15 -25.54
N PHE A 486 -7.32 -1.30 -24.60
CA PHE A 486 -7.43 -1.69 -23.20
C PHE A 486 -8.83 -1.39 -22.69
N GLN A 487 -9.28 -2.18 -21.72
CA GLN A 487 -10.63 -2.14 -21.19
C GLN A 487 -10.62 -1.80 -19.71
N GLY A 488 -11.43 -0.81 -19.33
CA GLY A 488 -11.89 -0.59 -17.97
C GLY A 488 -13.35 -1.01 -17.83
N THR A 489 -13.65 -1.88 -16.87
CA THR A 489 -15.03 -2.27 -16.53
C THR A 489 -15.33 -1.94 -15.08
N LEU A 490 -16.32 -1.08 -14.83
CA LEU A 490 -16.88 -0.84 -13.49
C LEU A 490 -18.30 -1.38 -13.43
N ASN A 491 -18.53 -2.37 -12.57
CA ASN A 491 -19.81 -3.00 -12.37
C ASN A 491 -20.38 -2.71 -10.97
N LEU A 492 -21.46 -1.93 -10.92
CA LEU A 492 -22.19 -1.55 -9.71
C LEU A 492 -23.56 -2.23 -9.62
N ALA A 493 -23.87 -3.19 -10.49
CA ALA A 493 -25.21 -3.79 -10.59
C ALA A 493 -25.66 -4.48 -9.28
N GLY A 494 -24.72 -4.96 -8.47
CA GLY A 494 -24.99 -5.56 -7.16
C GLY A 494 -25.04 -4.57 -5.99
N ALA A 495 -24.63 -3.32 -6.18
CA ALA A 495 -24.72 -2.29 -5.13
C ALA A 495 -26.18 -1.87 -4.90
N SER A 496 -26.51 -1.40 -3.69
CA SER A 496 -27.86 -0.95 -3.35
C SER A 496 -28.21 0.40 -3.96
N SER A 497 -27.21 1.26 -4.14
CA SER A 497 -27.32 2.57 -4.78
C SER A 497 -25.93 3.08 -5.20
N ALA A 498 -25.90 4.04 -6.14
CA ALA A 498 -24.70 4.77 -6.49
C ALA A 498 -24.94 6.29 -6.47
N THR A 499 -24.16 7.00 -5.68
CA THR A 499 -24.08 8.47 -5.70
C THR A 499 -22.73 8.86 -6.26
N ILE A 500 -22.72 9.50 -7.44
CA ILE A 500 -21.50 9.95 -8.12
C ILE A 500 -21.57 11.48 -8.17
N ASN A 501 -20.76 12.16 -7.37
CA ASN A 501 -20.67 13.61 -7.34
C ASN A 501 -19.25 14.07 -7.66
N VAL A 502 -18.99 14.30 -8.95
CA VAL A 502 -17.64 14.51 -9.50
C VAL A 502 -17.61 15.76 -10.37
N ASN A 503 -16.41 16.19 -10.77
CA ASN A 503 -16.26 17.18 -11.82
C ASN A 503 -16.49 16.53 -13.19
N THR A 504 -15.80 15.43 -13.49
CA THR A 504 -15.91 14.68 -14.74
C THR A 504 -16.25 13.22 -14.51
N LEU A 505 -17.26 12.73 -15.23
CA LEU A 505 -17.51 11.31 -15.45
C LEU A 505 -17.07 10.96 -16.88
N GLY A 506 -15.98 10.23 -17.03
CA GLY A 506 -15.43 9.81 -18.33
C GLY A 506 -15.48 8.30 -18.51
N ILE A 507 -16.07 7.82 -19.60
CA ILE A 507 -16.20 6.40 -19.94
C ILE A 507 -15.69 6.22 -21.36
N GLY A 508 -14.62 5.45 -21.57
CA GLY A 508 -13.98 5.38 -22.88
C GLY A 508 -13.47 6.73 -23.32
N TYR A 509 -12.71 7.40 -22.45
CA TYR A 509 -12.35 8.80 -22.60
C TYR A 509 -10.84 8.96 -22.84
N SER A 510 -10.48 9.73 -23.87
CA SER A 510 -9.11 10.19 -24.10
C SER A 510 -9.06 11.71 -24.01
N SER A 511 -8.34 12.23 -23.01
CA SER A 511 -8.13 13.67 -22.80
C SER A 511 -6.92 14.21 -23.57
N ALA A 512 -5.94 13.35 -23.85
CA ALA A 512 -4.72 13.68 -24.58
C ALA A 512 -4.05 12.41 -25.09
N GLY A 513 -3.07 12.57 -26.00
CA GLY A 513 -2.14 11.49 -26.39
C GLY A 513 -1.86 11.41 -27.89
N SER A 514 -0.60 11.10 -28.22
CA SER A 514 -0.14 10.68 -29.55
C SER A 514 -0.08 9.14 -29.63
N GLY A 515 -0.42 8.53 -30.77
CA GLY A 515 -0.38 7.07 -30.97
C GLY A 515 -1.73 6.36 -30.78
N GLU A 516 -1.89 5.19 -31.39
CA GLU A 516 -3.18 4.50 -31.59
C GLU A 516 -3.63 3.60 -30.42
N VAL A 517 -3.48 4.05 -29.18
CA VAL A 517 -4.02 3.32 -28.02
C VAL A 517 -5.48 3.70 -27.81
N THR A 518 -6.36 2.70 -27.82
CA THR A 518 -7.82 2.88 -27.81
C THR A 518 -8.39 2.50 -26.43
N PRO A 519 -8.85 3.46 -25.61
CA PRO A 519 -9.60 3.15 -24.41
C PRO A 519 -10.98 2.56 -24.74
N GLN A 520 -11.34 1.48 -24.04
CA GLN A 520 -12.69 0.96 -23.95
C GLN A 520 -13.19 1.06 -22.50
N GLY A 521 -14.35 1.67 -22.29
CA GLY A 521 -14.99 1.80 -20.98
C GLY A 521 -16.38 1.16 -20.95
N THR A 522 -16.65 0.39 -19.89
CA THR A 522 -17.97 -0.16 -19.57
C THR A 522 -18.35 0.20 -18.15
N LEU A 523 -19.41 1.00 -17.99
CA LEU A 523 -20.01 1.33 -16.69
C LEU A 523 -21.42 0.75 -16.60
N ILE A 524 -21.63 -0.14 -15.64
CA ILE A 524 -22.94 -0.67 -15.27
C ILE A 524 -23.32 -0.09 -13.92
N LEU A 525 -24.40 0.70 -13.89
CA LEU A 525 -24.86 1.35 -12.67
C LEU A 525 -25.72 0.43 -11.81
N SER A 526 -25.89 0.82 -10.54
CA SER A 526 -26.76 0.11 -9.59
C SER A 526 -28.24 0.30 -9.96
N PRO A 527 -29.20 -0.33 -9.28
CA PRO A 527 -30.62 -0.06 -9.52
C PRO A 527 -31.04 1.39 -9.25
N ASN A 528 -30.40 2.10 -8.31
CA ASN A 528 -30.78 3.46 -7.89
C ASN A 528 -29.57 4.40 -7.92
N ASN A 529 -29.58 5.41 -8.79
CA ASN A 529 -28.41 6.24 -9.04
C ASN A 529 -28.71 7.73 -9.00
N THR A 530 -27.80 8.48 -8.38
CA THR A 530 -27.72 9.94 -8.47
C THR A 530 -26.35 10.32 -9.00
N ILE A 531 -26.32 11.04 -10.12
CA ILE A 531 -25.10 11.52 -10.76
C ILE A 531 -25.14 13.03 -10.83
N THR A 532 -24.17 13.67 -10.21
CA THR A 532 -23.92 15.10 -10.31
C THR A 532 -22.53 15.30 -10.91
N ALA A 533 -22.46 15.88 -12.10
CA ALA A 533 -21.20 16.10 -12.81
C ALA A 533 -21.18 17.46 -13.50
N THR A 534 -20.03 18.09 -13.66
CA THR A 534 -19.93 19.24 -14.58
C THR A 534 -20.03 18.74 -16.02
N THR A 535 -19.35 17.62 -16.31
CA THR A 535 -19.38 17.00 -17.64
C THR A 535 -19.44 15.48 -17.56
N ILE A 536 -20.29 14.90 -18.40
CA ILE A 536 -20.33 13.45 -18.69
C ILE A 536 -19.83 13.24 -20.12
N ARG A 537 -18.82 12.38 -20.28
CA ARG A 537 -18.24 12.02 -21.59
C ARG A 537 -18.22 10.51 -21.76
N LEU A 538 -18.98 10.01 -22.73
CA LEU A 538 -18.93 8.61 -23.17
C LEU A 538 -18.34 8.53 -24.57
N ALA A 539 -17.35 7.67 -24.74
CA ALA A 539 -16.66 7.44 -26.01
C ALA A 539 -16.14 8.75 -26.62
N TYR A 540 -15.35 9.53 -25.87
CA TYR A 540 -14.88 10.85 -26.31
C TYR A 540 -13.37 10.84 -26.54
N SER A 541 -12.93 11.21 -27.75
CA SER A 541 -11.50 11.32 -28.08
C SER A 541 -11.22 12.33 -29.19
N GLU A 542 -10.51 13.40 -28.87
CA GLU A 542 -10.18 14.48 -29.83
C GLU A 542 -9.01 14.11 -30.75
N ASN A 543 -8.04 13.36 -30.24
CA ASN A 543 -6.76 13.13 -30.92
C ASN A 543 -6.79 11.85 -31.76
N VAL A 544 -7.10 10.71 -31.15
CA VAL A 544 -6.97 9.39 -31.77
C VAL A 544 -8.35 8.77 -31.98
N GLY A 545 -8.53 8.02 -33.08
CA GLY A 545 -9.79 7.31 -33.28
C GLY A 545 -9.96 6.19 -32.25
N LEU A 546 -11.15 6.01 -31.66
CA LEU A 546 -11.45 4.85 -30.83
C LEU A 546 -11.73 3.58 -31.66
N LYS A 547 -11.40 3.60 -32.96
CA LYS A 547 -11.44 2.48 -33.91
C LYS A 547 -12.72 1.64 -33.88
N GLY A 548 -13.88 2.26 -33.65
CA GLY A 548 -15.17 1.57 -33.61
C GLY A 548 -15.42 0.75 -32.34
N GLN A 549 -14.58 0.87 -31.31
CA GLN A 549 -14.81 0.20 -30.03
C GLN A 549 -16.04 0.80 -29.34
N THR A 550 -16.97 -0.07 -28.97
CA THR A 550 -18.17 0.31 -28.24
C THR A 550 -17.83 0.54 -26.78
N ASN A 551 -18.10 1.75 -26.30
CA ASN A 551 -18.08 2.12 -24.89
C ASN A 551 -19.50 2.17 -24.39
N GLN A 552 -19.73 1.67 -23.19
CA GLN A 552 -21.08 1.43 -22.69
C GLN A 552 -21.34 2.11 -21.36
N LEU A 553 -22.52 2.74 -21.27
CA LEU A 553 -23.15 3.14 -20.02
C LEU A 553 -24.51 2.47 -19.91
N THR A 554 -24.69 1.67 -18.87
CA THR A 554 -25.98 1.02 -18.56
C THR A 554 -26.56 1.60 -17.28
N PHE A 555 -27.69 2.28 -17.41
CA PHE A 555 -28.46 2.82 -16.29
C PHE A 555 -29.32 1.74 -15.61
N GLY A 556 -29.58 1.94 -14.31
CA GLY A 556 -30.45 1.09 -13.51
C GLY A 556 -31.93 1.43 -13.64
N LEU A 557 -32.72 1.09 -12.62
CA LEU A 557 -34.17 1.32 -12.58
C LEU A 557 -34.55 2.77 -12.28
N SER A 558 -33.78 3.46 -11.44
CA SER A 558 -34.03 4.86 -11.07
C SER A 558 -32.75 5.66 -11.19
N ASN A 559 -32.75 6.72 -12.01
CA ASN A 559 -31.54 7.47 -12.33
C ASN A 559 -31.86 8.97 -12.35
N THR A 560 -31.20 9.73 -11.48
CA THR A 560 -31.23 11.19 -11.50
C THR A 560 -29.86 11.71 -11.91
N VAL A 561 -29.79 12.47 -12.99
CA VAL A 561 -28.56 13.01 -13.57
C VAL A 561 -28.66 14.54 -13.63
N SER A 562 -27.75 15.22 -12.94
CA SER A 562 -27.55 16.66 -13.00
C SER A 562 -26.17 16.94 -13.61
N ALA A 563 -26.14 17.35 -14.87
CA ALA A 563 -24.90 17.69 -15.56
C ALA A 563 -25.08 18.82 -16.58
N ASP A 564 -24.13 19.76 -16.63
CA ASP A 564 -24.21 20.90 -17.54
C ASP A 564 -23.95 20.51 -19.00
N THR A 565 -23.11 19.50 -19.21
CA THR A 565 -22.78 18.97 -20.53
C THR A 565 -22.71 17.46 -20.51
N VAL A 566 -23.48 16.81 -21.39
CA VAL A 566 -23.51 15.36 -21.58
C VAL A 566 -23.21 15.05 -23.04
N ILE A 567 -22.19 14.22 -23.28
CA ILE A 567 -21.77 13.81 -24.61
C ILE A 567 -21.76 12.29 -24.69
N PHE A 568 -22.53 11.73 -25.63
CA PHE A 568 -22.59 10.30 -25.94
C PHE A 568 -22.10 10.05 -27.36
N GLY A 569 -20.94 9.40 -27.51
CA GLY A 569 -20.29 9.24 -28.82
C GLY A 569 -19.66 10.55 -29.26
N GLY A 570 -18.49 10.89 -28.71
CA GLY A 570 -17.78 12.14 -28.95
C GLY A 570 -16.54 12.03 -29.84
N SER A 571 -16.43 12.95 -30.79
CA SER A 571 -15.33 13.12 -31.75
C SER A 571 -15.09 11.90 -32.64
N LYS A 572 -14.49 10.83 -32.11
CA LYS A 572 -14.08 9.64 -32.86
C LYS A 572 -14.46 8.32 -32.17
N GLY A 573 -15.51 8.34 -31.37
CA GLY A 573 -15.91 7.23 -30.50
C GLY A 573 -17.27 6.64 -30.81
N VAL A 574 -17.47 5.38 -30.40
CA VAL A 574 -18.76 4.69 -30.43
C VAL A 574 -19.26 4.57 -28.99
N GLY A 575 -20.34 5.28 -28.68
CA GLY A 575 -21.00 5.29 -27.36
C GLY A 575 -22.37 4.63 -27.43
N LEU A 576 -22.61 3.68 -26.52
CA LEU A 576 -23.89 3.00 -26.33
C LEU A 576 -24.43 3.30 -24.93
N VAL A 577 -25.64 3.85 -24.87
CA VAL A 577 -26.38 4.09 -23.63
C VAL A 577 -27.64 3.25 -23.65
N ASN A 578 -27.77 2.42 -22.62
CA ASN A 578 -28.97 1.61 -22.37
C ASN A 578 -29.46 1.85 -20.94
N ILE A 579 -30.67 1.39 -20.65
CA ILE A 579 -31.28 1.46 -19.33
C ILE A 579 -32.04 0.17 -19.04
N ALA A 580 -32.12 -0.20 -17.77
CA ALA A 580 -32.94 -1.32 -17.34
C ALA A 580 -34.40 -1.13 -17.80
N SER A 581 -35.03 -2.20 -18.28
CA SER A 581 -36.44 -2.19 -18.68
C SER A 581 -37.33 -1.71 -17.53
N GLY A 582 -38.31 -0.84 -17.81
CA GLY A 582 -39.14 -0.18 -16.80
C GLY A 582 -38.43 0.91 -16.00
N GLY A 583 -37.19 1.24 -16.36
CA GLY A 583 -36.39 2.25 -15.66
C GLY A 583 -36.84 3.68 -15.95
N THR A 584 -36.41 4.61 -15.08
CA THR A 584 -36.55 6.05 -15.25
C THR A 584 -35.18 6.72 -15.32
N LEU A 585 -35.00 7.62 -16.29
CA LEU A 585 -33.87 8.53 -16.39
C LEU A 585 -34.37 9.97 -16.36
N SER A 586 -33.94 10.73 -15.36
CA SER A 586 -34.17 12.18 -15.26
C SER A 586 -32.86 12.93 -15.52
N LEU A 587 -32.84 13.84 -16.49
CA LEU A 587 -31.66 14.63 -16.88
C LEU A 587 -31.93 16.14 -16.78
N GLN A 588 -31.06 16.86 -16.07
CA GLN A 588 -31.12 18.32 -15.93
C GLN A 588 -29.71 18.92 -15.80
N GLY A 589 -29.62 20.25 -15.85
CA GLY A 589 -28.36 20.97 -15.60
C GLY A 589 -27.91 20.85 -14.14
N LYS A 590 -26.60 21.02 -13.90
CA LYS A 590 -26.02 21.08 -12.54
C LYS A 590 -26.03 22.52 -12.00
N THR A 591 -25.59 23.48 -12.80
CA THR A 591 -25.50 24.91 -12.42
C THR A 591 -26.72 25.72 -12.82
N GLY A 592 -27.58 25.17 -13.69
CA GLY A 592 -28.89 25.70 -14.06
C GLY A 592 -29.93 24.60 -14.21
N GLN A 593 -31.17 24.94 -14.56
CA GLN A 593 -32.24 23.93 -14.71
C GLN A 593 -32.09 23.05 -15.95
N ARG A 594 -31.33 23.51 -16.96
CA ARG A 594 -31.25 22.87 -18.29
C ARG A 594 -29.83 22.38 -18.62
N ALA A 595 -29.71 21.16 -19.13
CA ALA A 595 -28.46 20.55 -19.58
C ALA A 595 -28.24 20.72 -21.09
N ASN A 596 -26.99 20.58 -21.55
CA ASN A 596 -26.70 20.35 -22.97
C ASN A 596 -26.47 18.86 -23.22
N LEU A 597 -27.23 18.26 -24.15
CA LEU A 597 -27.11 16.87 -24.54
C LEU A 597 -26.66 16.75 -26.00
N TYR A 598 -25.53 16.07 -26.21
CA TYR A 598 -24.93 15.85 -27.51
C TYR A 598 -24.79 14.34 -27.79
N ILE A 599 -25.33 13.87 -28.92
CA ILE A 599 -25.32 12.46 -29.31
C ILE A 599 -24.71 12.33 -30.70
N GLY A 600 -23.57 11.65 -30.83
CA GLY A 600 -22.80 11.63 -32.07
C GLY A 600 -22.28 13.04 -32.41
N TYR A 601 -21.32 13.54 -31.62
CA TYR A 601 -20.87 14.93 -31.65
C TYR A 601 -19.39 15.04 -31.98
N GLN A 602 -19.02 15.70 -33.09
CA GLN A 602 -17.65 15.82 -33.57
C GLN A 602 -17.19 17.29 -33.72
N PRO A 603 -16.61 17.88 -32.65
CA PRO A 603 -16.08 19.25 -32.65
C PRO A 603 -14.69 19.41 -33.23
N VAL A 604 -14.06 18.33 -33.70
CA VAL A 604 -12.68 18.34 -34.19
C VAL A 604 -12.60 18.08 -35.70
N SER A 605 -11.71 18.81 -36.37
CA SER A 605 -11.50 18.75 -37.84
C SER A 605 -10.51 17.65 -38.22
N THR A 606 -10.60 16.49 -37.59
CA THR A 606 -9.67 15.38 -37.82
C THR A 606 -10.36 14.20 -38.48
N ALA A 607 -9.62 13.39 -39.23
CA ALA A 607 -10.14 12.15 -39.79
C ALA A 607 -10.57 11.21 -38.66
N GLY A 608 -11.81 10.72 -38.74
CA GLY A 608 -12.50 9.97 -37.70
C GLY A 608 -13.98 10.34 -37.68
N GLY A 609 -14.85 9.37 -37.37
CA GLY A 609 -16.29 9.54 -37.27
C GLY A 609 -16.77 9.24 -35.85
N SER A 610 -17.94 9.76 -35.47
CA SER A 610 -18.50 9.59 -34.13
C SER A 610 -19.85 8.90 -34.20
N THR A 611 -20.11 7.93 -33.32
CA THR A 611 -21.41 7.26 -33.22
C THR A 611 -21.91 7.32 -31.79
N GLY A 612 -23.06 7.96 -31.58
CA GLY A 612 -23.77 7.93 -30.32
C GLY A 612 -25.11 7.22 -30.49
N THR A 613 -25.37 6.20 -29.68
CA THR A 613 -26.66 5.52 -29.63
C THR A 613 -27.19 5.56 -28.20
N VAL A 614 -28.34 6.18 -28.03
CA VAL A 614 -29.09 6.24 -26.78
C VAL A 614 -30.41 5.53 -27.00
N ASP A 615 -30.51 4.31 -26.49
CA ASP A 615 -31.71 3.49 -26.58
C ASP A 615 -32.38 3.40 -25.21
N LEU A 616 -33.43 4.21 -25.04
CA LEU A 616 -34.26 4.26 -23.84
C LEU A 616 -35.58 3.54 -24.11
N THR A 617 -35.48 2.31 -24.58
CA THR A 617 -36.62 1.41 -24.82
C THR A 617 -36.48 0.09 -24.08
N GLY A 618 -37.60 -0.59 -23.86
CA GLY A 618 -37.60 -1.85 -23.13
C GLY A 618 -38.86 -2.67 -23.34
N THR A 619 -38.83 -3.91 -22.87
CA THR A 619 -40.04 -4.77 -22.83
C THR A 619 -41.12 -4.20 -21.91
N THR A 620 -40.71 -3.40 -20.93
CA THR A 620 -41.56 -2.53 -20.11
C THR A 620 -41.15 -1.09 -20.39
N PRO A 621 -42.11 -0.17 -20.66
CA PRO A 621 -41.79 1.19 -21.07
C PRO A 621 -40.82 1.88 -20.12
N VAL A 622 -39.78 2.48 -20.70
CA VAL A 622 -38.79 3.30 -20.00
C VAL A 622 -39.27 4.75 -20.01
N THR A 623 -39.12 5.45 -18.88
CA THR A 623 -39.46 6.86 -18.75
C THR A 623 -38.21 7.73 -18.87
N PHE A 624 -38.20 8.67 -19.83
CA PHE A 624 -37.15 9.67 -19.97
C PHE A 624 -37.69 11.07 -19.71
N ASN A 625 -37.22 11.69 -18.63
CA ASN A 625 -37.53 13.06 -18.28
C ASN A 625 -36.29 13.92 -18.50
N ALA A 626 -36.42 15.03 -19.21
CA ALA A 626 -35.26 15.89 -19.46
C ALA A 626 -35.62 17.36 -19.53
N MET A 627 -34.80 18.21 -18.91
CA MET A 627 -34.78 19.65 -19.10
C MET A 627 -33.47 20.01 -19.80
N LEU A 628 -33.56 20.42 -21.07
CA LEU A 628 -32.41 20.64 -21.93
C LEU A 628 -32.40 22.07 -22.48
N ASP A 629 -31.22 22.65 -22.61
CA ASP A 629 -31.03 23.86 -23.41
C ASP A 629 -30.88 23.44 -24.86
N ARG A 630 -29.97 22.49 -25.12
CA ARG A 630 -29.69 21.95 -26.45
C ARG A 630 -29.75 20.43 -26.47
N LEU A 631 -30.37 19.91 -27.52
CA LEU A 631 -30.28 18.52 -27.93
C LEU A 631 -29.76 18.46 -29.37
N TRP A 632 -28.49 18.14 -29.53
CA TRP A 632 -27.90 17.99 -30.86
C TRP A 632 -27.59 16.52 -31.14
N ILE A 633 -28.06 16.04 -32.29
CA ILE A 633 -27.94 14.64 -32.69
C ILE A 633 -27.30 14.57 -34.06
N GLY A 634 -26.14 13.92 -34.16
CA GLY A 634 -25.38 13.81 -35.41
C GLY A 634 -24.82 15.16 -35.86
N TRP A 635 -23.88 15.72 -35.11
CA TRP A 635 -23.32 17.05 -35.37
C TRP A 635 -21.82 16.99 -35.63
N LYS A 636 -21.34 17.68 -36.66
CA LYS A 636 -19.90 17.80 -36.96
C LYS A 636 -19.51 19.14 -37.58
N ILE A 637 -18.23 19.50 -37.39
CA ILE A 637 -17.62 20.66 -38.06
C ILE A 637 -17.12 20.35 -39.48
N SER A 638 -16.79 21.41 -40.23
CA SER A 638 -16.70 21.45 -41.70
C SER A 638 -15.77 20.48 -42.41
N ALA A 639 -14.62 20.16 -41.80
CA ALA A 639 -13.47 19.66 -42.54
C ALA A 639 -13.14 18.18 -42.27
N ALA A 640 -13.86 17.50 -41.37
CA ALA A 640 -13.58 16.09 -41.06
C ALA A 640 -14.17 15.14 -42.13
N THR A 641 -13.42 14.13 -42.55
CA THR A 641 -13.86 13.17 -43.58
C THR A 641 -14.68 11.99 -43.05
N GLY A 642 -14.66 11.71 -41.74
CA GLY A 642 -15.40 10.57 -41.16
C GLY A 642 -16.90 10.84 -40.99
N ASP A 643 -17.67 9.77 -40.81
CA ASP A 643 -19.13 9.83 -40.65
C ASP A 643 -19.55 10.03 -39.19
N THR A 644 -20.47 10.95 -38.97
CA THR A 644 -21.02 11.22 -37.65
C THR A 644 -22.48 10.80 -37.60
N SER A 645 -22.85 9.92 -36.67
CA SER A 645 -24.22 9.46 -36.48
C SER A 645 -24.64 9.58 -35.02
N GLY A 646 -25.81 10.16 -34.78
CA GLY A 646 -26.44 10.17 -33.47
C GLY A 646 -27.84 9.54 -33.54
N THR A 647 -28.22 8.79 -32.52
CA THR A 647 -29.57 8.25 -32.39
C THR A 647 -30.06 8.38 -30.95
N LEU A 648 -31.24 8.96 -30.77
CA LEU A 648 -32.01 8.94 -29.53
C LEU A 648 -33.35 8.26 -29.77
N LYS A 649 -33.67 7.24 -28.98
CA LYS A 649 -34.96 6.54 -28.97
C LYS A 649 -35.54 6.55 -27.56
N PHE A 650 -36.81 6.92 -27.42
CA PHE A 650 -37.52 6.91 -26.13
C PHE A 650 -39.00 6.52 -26.29
N GLU A 651 -39.60 5.98 -25.23
CA GLU A 651 -40.97 5.43 -25.22
C GLU A 651 -41.96 6.16 -24.31
N ALA A 652 -41.49 6.84 -23.26
CA ALA A 652 -42.33 7.62 -22.35
C ALA A 652 -41.56 8.76 -21.67
N GLY A 653 -42.25 9.58 -20.88
CA GLY A 653 -41.69 10.69 -20.10
C GLY A 653 -41.90 12.07 -20.72
N ASN A 654 -41.28 13.08 -20.10
CA ASN A 654 -41.42 14.50 -20.47
C ASN A 654 -40.06 15.11 -20.82
N ILE A 655 -39.88 15.49 -22.08
CA ILE A 655 -38.70 16.20 -22.56
C ILE A 655 -39.08 17.65 -22.83
N ASP A 656 -38.41 18.59 -22.19
CA ASP A 656 -38.49 20.03 -22.44
C ASP A 656 -37.12 20.53 -22.90
N VAL A 657 -37.06 21.09 -24.11
CA VAL A 657 -35.83 21.50 -24.77
C VAL A 657 -35.98 22.84 -25.49
N ASN A 658 -34.99 23.73 -25.40
CA ASN A 658 -35.05 24.99 -26.15
C ASN A 658 -34.76 24.77 -27.65
N GLU A 659 -33.75 23.96 -27.96
CA GLU A 659 -33.31 23.70 -29.35
C GLU A 659 -33.00 22.22 -29.59
N ILE A 660 -33.62 21.64 -30.63
CA ILE A 660 -33.21 20.37 -31.22
C ILE A 660 -32.58 20.62 -32.57
N LEU A 661 -31.38 20.08 -32.78
CA LEU A 661 -30.68 20.12 -34.06
C LEU A 661 -30.32 18.71 -34.53
N LEU A 662 -30.77 18.34 -35.73
CA LEU A 662 -30.58 17.01 -36.31
C LEU A 662 -29.69 17.06 -37.55
N GLY A 663 -28.62 16.27 -37.57
CA GLY A 663 -27.80 16.07 -38.76
C GLY A 663 -27.14 17.35 -39.26
N THR A 664 -26.19 17.89 -38.52
CA THR A 664 -25.47 19.11 -38.93
C THR A 664 -24.08 18.81 -39.45
N ARG A 665 -23.77 19.38 -40.62
CA ARG A 665 -22.49 19.21 -41.29
C ARG A 665 -21.93 20.57 -41.74
N GLY A 666 -20.97 21.13 -41.03
CA GLY A 666 -20.43 22.45 -41.35
C GLY A 666 -19.63 22.60 -42.67
N GLY A 667 -19.62 21.61 -43.59
CA GLY A 667 -18.75 21.57 -44.79
C GLY A 667 -18.86 20.29 -45.65
N GLY A 668 -17.97 20.10 -46.64
CA GLY A 668 -18.13 19.06 -47.67
C GLY A 668 -17.64 17.64 -47.34
N GLY A 669 -16.97 17.42 -46.20
CA GLY A 669 -16.40 16.12 -45.84
C GLY A 669 -17.33 15.21 -45.04
N GLY A 670 -17.38 13.91 -45.39
CA GLY A 670 -18.16 12.87 -44.70
C GLY A 670 -19.68 13.12 -44.61
N THR A 671 -20.37 12.30 -43.81
CA THR A 671 -21.80 12.45 -43.52
C THR A 671 -22.06 12.87 -42.06
N ALA A 672 -23.23 13.47 -41.81
CA ALA A 672 -23.74 13.78 -40.48
C ALA A 672 -25.22 13.39 -40.42
N THR A 673 -25.56 12.39 -39.61
CA THR A 673 -26.91 11.85 -39.50
C THR A 673 -27.41 11.96 -38.07
N GLY A 674 -28.51 12.69 -37.87
CA GLY A 674 -29.19 12.78 -36.59
C GLY A 674 -30.52 12.06 -36.65
N THR A 675 -30.76 11.11 -35.76
CA THR A 675 -32.04 10.38 -35.67
C THR A 675 -32.67 10.54 -34.29
N LEU A 676 -33.90 11.04 -34.26
CA LEU A 676 -34.73 11.13 -33.06
C LEU A 676 -36.00 10.29 -33.28
N VAL A 677 -36.21 9.30 -32.42
CA VAL A 677 -37.37 8.39 -32.46
C VAL A 677 -38.18 8.56 -31.18
N MET A 678 -39.43 8.98 -31.35
CA MET A 678 -40.40 9.19 -30.27
C MET A 678 -41.50 8.13 -30.38
N ASN A 679 -41.51 7.18 -29.44
CA ASN A 679 -42.51 6.11 -29.37
C ASN A 679 -43.62 6.39 -28.34
N GLY A 680 -43.59 7.53 -27.65
CA GLY A 680 -44.58 7.96 -26.67
C GLY A 680 -44.09 9.15 -25.84
N GLY A 681 -44.81 9.49 -24.76
CA GLY A 681 -44.46 10.61 -23.87
C GLY A 681 -44.84 12.00 -24.41
N THR A 682 -44.20 13.05 -23.90
CA THR A 682 -44.38 14.45 -24.32
C THR A 682 -43.03 15.09 -24.64
N LEU A 683 -42.91 15.68 -25.83
CA LEU A 683 -41.77 16.49 -26.25
C LEU A 683 -42.22 17.94 -26.44
N THR A 684 -41.64 18.85 -25.67
CA THR A 684 -41.80 20.30 -25.83
C THR A 684 -40.48 20.89 -26.31
N ALA A 685 -40.48 21.50 -27.50
CA ALA A 685 -39.30 22.07 -28.13
C ALA A 685 -39.52 23.54 -28.52
N GLY A 686 -38.59 24.41 -28.18
CA GLY A 686 -38.58 25.78 -28.74
C GLY A 686 -38.42 25.74 -30.26
N SER A 687 -37.45 24.96 -30.73
CA SER A 687 -37.27 24.65 -32.15
C SER A 687 -36.80 23.21 -32.39
N ILE A 688 -37.15 22.67 -33.56
CA ILE A 688 -36.56 21.47 -34.14
C ILE A 688 -36.08 21.87 -35.53
N ALA A 689 -34.80 21.68 -35.81
CA ALA A 689 -34.22 22.05 -37.10
C ALA A 689 -33.35 20.91 -37.66
N GLN A 690 -33.31 20.83 -38.98
CA GLN A 690 -32.30 20.04 -39.69
C GLN A 690 -31.11 20.94 -40.02
N GLY A 691 -29.89 20.41 -39.84
CA GLY A 691 -28.68 21.07 -40.36
C GLY A 691 -28.38 20.69 -41.82
N ASP A 692 -27.17 20.97 -42.29
CA ASP A 692 -26.75 20.67 -43.67
C ASP A 692 -26.50 19.16 -43.96
N GLY A 693 -26.74 18.29 -42.99
CA GLY A 693 -26.65 16.84 -43.09
C GLY A 693 -28.03 16.18 -43.22
N THR A 694 -28.16 14.95 -42.70
CA THR A 694 -29.42 14.19 -42.71
C THR A 694 -30.06 14.21 -41.33
N GLY A 695 -31.18 14.91 -41.18
CA GLY A 695 -32.02 14.84 -39.99
C GLY A 695 -33.17 13.86 -40.20
N VAL A 696 -33.41 12.99 -39.23
CA VAL A 696 -34.52 12.02 -39.22
C VAL A 696 -35.29 12.19 -37.92
N PHE A 697 -36.54 12.61 -38.01
CA PHE A 697 -37.48 12.65 -36.89
C PHE A 697 -38.60 11.64 -37.12
N GLN A 698 -38.69 10.63 -36.26
CA GLN A 698 -39.73 9.60 -36.30
C GLN A 698 -40.69 9.79 -35.13
N PHE A 699 -41.89 10.25 -35.41
CA PHE A 699 -42.96 10.41 -34.43
C PHE A 699 -43.97 9.28 -34.56
N ASN A 700 -43.84 8.27 -33.68
CA ASN A 700 -44.69 7.08 -33.71
C ASN A 700 -45.90 7.22 -32.78
N ALA A 701 -45.75 7.86 -31.61
CA ALA A 701 -46.84 8.18 -30.69
C ALA A 701 -46.45 9.28 -29.67
N GLY A 702 -47.42 9.77 -28.89
CA GLY A 702 -47.23 10.73 -27.80
C GLY A 702 -47.75 12.14 -28.13
N THR A 703 -47.17 13.15 -27.50
CA THR A 703 -47.55 14.57 -27.69
C THR A 703 -46.33 15.40 -28.07
N LEU A 704 -46.41 16.14 -29.19
CA LEU A 704 -45.38 17.05 -29.66
C LEU A 704 -45.86 18.51 -29.56
N HIS A 705 -45.14 19.35 -28.84
CA HIS A 705 -45.28 20.79 -28.82
C HIS A 705 -44.01 21.41 -29.39
N VAL A 706 -44.11 22.18 -30.47
CA VAL A 706 -42.95 22.79 -31.11
C VAL A 706 -43.25 24.24 -31.49
N GLY A 707 -42.33 25.15 -31.15
CA GLY A 707 -42.43 26.56 -31.55
C GLY A 707 -42.08 26.78 -33.02
N THR A 708 -40.99 26.17 -33.49
CA THR A 708 -40.55 26.20 -34.89
C THR A 708 -40.05 24.82 -35.32
N PHE A 709 -40.53 24.32 -36.47
CA PHE A 709 -40.17 23.00 -37.00
C PHE A 709 -39.65 23.12 -38.43
#